data_AF-A0A4W6C6D4-F1
#
_entry.id   AF-A0A4W6C6D4-F1
#
_cell.length_a   1.000
_cell.length_b   1.000
_cell.length_c   1.000
_cell.angle_alpha   90.00
_cell.angle_beta   90.00
_cell.angle_gamma   90.00
#
_symmetry.space_group_name_H-M   'P 1'
#
loop_
_entity.id
_entity.type
_entity.pdbx_description
1 polymer ?
#
loop_
_entity_poly.entity_id
_entity_poly.type
_entity_poly.pdbx_seq_one_letter_code
_entity_poly.pdbx_strand_id
1 'polypeptide(L)'
;MAFLKTHERTKERFSLLLLDLEEYYFEQHTAYHVTSSSKKERKIRGSFKVCSRSIIFDPEDLTEPILKVCYSHTYVCYFYHRLSVFQISAHVELWTLCCVCFSFFLHRASCLEKLGDQTAMIAANLQSRLARSSFDKNCFQNVAERPHMECAVEMVLPLVSNPGHVCITDENLYFQPLNGYPEHVIQIKLNRVRRIYKRRHGLRPLGLEVFCTENDFCSDIYLKFYNTADRDEIYYYIATFLENHMTEHTAESYMLQWQRGHLSNYQYLLHLNNLADRSCNDLSQYPVFPWVIADYTSSQLDLTNAATFRDLSKPVGALNRERLDRLLARYKGMPEPRFMYGSHYSSPGYVLFYLVRVAPEHMLCLQNGRYDHADRMFNSIGETWKNCLEGATDFKELIPEFYGNDCSFLENKLNLDLGRRQNGSLVGDVVPPPWASDASDFLQKHRTALESQYVSEHLHEWIDLVFGFKQRGSEAVAAHNVFHPLTYEGGIDCDSIEDPDERIAMLTQILEFGQTPTQLFSSPHPQRITPRFQNITRSSSNTSPSEDSSFEDLTEESRKLAWANMGNLTLVSSHKVHKDPRMLMFSKELKEFQRSMSFSNMALSSCLMLADGKTVACSSWDNNVYFYSIPYGRRQDTLMGHDDAVSKMCWFDERLYTASWDSTVKVWQCASDGSSSHKRSQFQLLAELEHDSGVNTIGLNPAGTLLVSGCKDGAVTIWDTSSYNTLQQVHCHTATIHHTAFSPDSRHVLSVGADSCMKVIDVQTGMVISSVKAEEEQSPGDLLLWDLLSNTVTKRIPAHSGAVTAMWMNDLCSTVITGGEDRQMIFWKLQS
;
A
#
# COMPACT_ATOMS: atom_id res chain seq x y z
N MET A 1 3.37 -17.97 1.80
CA MET A 1 4.66 -17.57 2.37
C MET A 1 4.34 -16.71 3.57
N ALA A 2 4.83 -17.09 4.76
CA ALA A 2 5.09 -16.09 5.80
C ALA A 2 5.88 -14.95 5.16
N PHE A 3 5.63 -13.69 5.50
CA PHE A 3 6.31 -12.56 4.86
C PHE A 3 7.79 -12.40 5.28
N LEU A 4 8.40 -13.49 5.76
CA LEU A 4 9.83 -13.65 5.88
C LEU A 4 10.26 -14.55 4.73
N LYS A 5 11.08 -14.03 3.80
CA LYS A 5 11.69 -14.85 2.75
C LYS A 5 12.44 -15.99 3.46
N THR A 6 11.91 -17.20 3.37
CA THR A 6 12.68 -18.39 3.72
C THR A 6 13.75 -18.52 2.64
N HIS A 7 14.94 -17.98 2.88
CA HIS A 7 16.10 -18.40 2.12
C HIS A 7 16.12 -19.93 2.19
N GLU A 8 16.23 -20.61 1.04
CA GLU A 8 16.55 -22.03 1.03
C GLU A 8 17.70 -22.21 2.01
N ARG A 9 17.51 -23.01 3.06
CA ARG A 9 18.52 -23.20 4.11
C ARG A 9 19.83 -23.48 3.41
N THR A 10 20.70 -22.48 3.38
CA THR A 10 22.05 -22.63 2.88
C THR A 10 22.69 -23.72 3.74
N LYS A 11 23.59 -24.52 3.18
CA LYS A 11 24.30 -25.57 3.92
C LYS A 11 25.16 -25.04 5.08
N GLU A 12 25.12 -23.74 5.35
CA GLU A 12 25.93 -23.04 6.35
C GLU A 12 25.16 -22.89 7.66
N ARG A 13 25.83 -23.21 8.79
CA ARG A 13 25.22 -23.12 10.13
C ARG A 13 25.29 -21.71 10.73
N PHE A 14 26.22 -20.89 10.25
CA PHE A 14 26.36 -19.51 10.67
C PHE A 14 25.29 -18.61 10.06
N SER A 15 24.73 -17.73 10.89
CA SER A 15 23.84 -16.65 10.51
C SER A 15 24.21 -15.39 11.27
N LEU A 16 23.94 -14.23 10.67
CA LEU A 16 24.07 -12.93 11.35
C LEU A 16 23.19 -12.83 12.61
N LEU A 17 22.14 -13.65 12.72
CA LEU A 17 21.30 -13.72 13.93
C LEU A 17 22.03 -14.23 15.18
N LEU A 18 23.25 -14.79 15.03
CA LEU A 18 24.11 -15.15 16.16
C LEU A 18 24.83 -13.93 16.77
N LEU A 19 24.76 -12.78 16.11
CA LEU A 19 25.36 -11.53 16.57
C LEU A 19 24.42 -10.84 17.57
N ASP A 20 25.01 -10.15 18.55
CA ASP A 20 24.25 -9.31 19.48
C ASP A 20 23.77 -8.01 18.78
N LEU A 21 22.86 -7.27 19.41
CA LEU A 21 22.44 -5.96 18.89
C LEU A 21 23.66 -5.04 18.70
N GLU A 22 23.76 -4.41 17.53
CA GLU A 22 24.89 -3.57 17.11
C GLU A 22 26.25 -4.30 17.08
N GLU A 23 26.24 -5.62 16.97
CA GLU A 23 27.42 -6.42 16.66
C GLU A 23 27.58 -6.61 15.14
N TYR A 24 28.79 -6.40 14.64
CA TYR A 24 29.10 -6.46 13.22
C TYR A 24 30.07 -7.61 12.91
N TYR A 25 29.75 -8.39 11.88
CA TYR A 25 30.66 -9.41 11.36
C TYR A 25 31.62 -8.80 10.33
N PHE A 26 32.93 -8.91 10.56
CA PHE A 26 33.94 -8.26 9.73
C PHE A 26 34.64 -9.19 8.74
N GLU A 27 35.12 -10.34 9.21
CA GLU A 27 35.99 -11.21 8.41
C GLU A 27 35.99 -12.66 8.90
N GLN A 28 36.25 -13.56 7.96
CA GLN A 28 36.36 -15.01 8.19
C GLN A 28 37.76 -15.51 7.87
N HIS A 29 38.21 -16.46 8.69
CA HIS A 29 39.45 -17.21 8.51
C HIS A 29 39.20 -18.70 8.70
N THR A 30 40.09 -19.56 8.20
CA THR A 30 40.05 -20.99 8.55
C THR A 30 40.90 -21.22 9.80
N ALA A 31 40.37 -21.93 10.79
CA ALA A 31 41.10 -22.24 12.01
C ALA A 31 40.85 -23.69 12.48
N TYR A 32 41.66 -24.13 13.45
CA TYR A 32 41.50 -25.40 14.14
C TYR A 32 41.21 -25.18 15.62
N HIS A 33 40.09 -25.73 16.10
CA HIS A 33 39.81 -25.85 17.53
C HIS A 33 40.53 -27.09 18.08
N VAL A 34 41.47 -26.87 18.99
CA VAL A 34 42.28 -27.95 19.58
C VAL A 34 41.87 -28.18 21.03
N THR A 35 41.39 -29.38 21.32
CA THR A 35 41.10 -29.83 22.68
C THR A 35 42.19 -30.79 23.15
N SER A 36 42.79 -30.50 24.30
CA SER A 36 43.78 -31.38 24.94
C SER A 36 43.11 -32.16 26.05
N SER A 37 42.85 -33.45 25.81
CA SER A 37 42.55 -34.40 26.88
C SER A 37 43.82 -35.20 27.18
N SER A 38 44.01 -35.62 28.43
CA SER A 38 45.29 -36.00 29.06
C SER A 38 46.15 -37.09 28.38
N LYS A 39 45.76 -37.65 27.22
CA LYS A 39 46.62 -38.51 26.37
C LYS A 39 46.45 -38.36 24.84
N LYS A 40 45.57 -37.50 24.30
CA LYS A 40 45.42 -37.25 22.84
C LYS A 40 44.92 -35.82 22.55
N GLU A 41 45.56 -35.16 21.60
CA GLU A 41 45.17 -33.85 21.04
C GLU A 41 44.16 -34.07 19.91
N ARG A 42 42.96 -33.50 20.02
CA ARG A 42 41.94 -33.53 18.96
C ARG A 42 41.86 -32.16 18.30
N LYS A 43 42.11 -32.09 17.00
CA LYS A 43 42.00 -30.86 16.18
C LYS A 43 40.74 -30.94 15.32
N ILE A 44 39.89 -29.92 15.42
CA ILE A 44 38.64 -29.81 14.66
C ILE A 44 38.77 -28.58 13.77
N ARG A 45 38.68 -28.76 12.45
CA ARG A 45 38.71 -27.66 11.49
C ARG A 45 37.37 -26.93 11.46
N GLY A 46 37.40 -25.62 11.26
CA GLY A 46 36.19 -24.81 11.14
C GLY A 46 36.45 -23.41 10.60
N SER A 47 35.36 -22.69 10.34
CA SER A 47 35.35 -21.28 10.01
C SER A 47 35.40 -20.44 11.29
N PHE A 48 36.39 -19.56 11.38
CA PHE A 48 36.62 -18.64 12.48
C PHE A 48 36.22 -17.24 12.04
N LYS A 49 35.23 -16.66 12.72
CA LYS A 49 34.58 -15.40 12.35
C LYS A 49 34.88 -14.35 13.40
N VAL A 50 35.43 -13.22 12.95
CA VAL A 50 35.75 -12.06 13.79
C VAL A 50 34.58 -11.09 13.73
N CYS A 51 33.93 -10.87 14.86
CA CYS A 51 32.80 -9.95 15.01
C CYS A 51 33.18 -8.81 15.98
N SER A 52 32.41 -7.73 16.04
CA SER A 52 32.81 -6.55 16.81
C SER A 52 32.81 -6.75 18.34
N ARG A 53 32.02 -7.70 18.86
CA ARG A 53 31.90 -7.97 20.31
C ARG A 53 32.27 -9.40 20.68
N SER A 54 32.30 -10.30 19.71
CA SER A 54 32.60 -11.70 19.91
C SER A 54 33.42 -12.33 18.79
N ILE A 55 33.92 -13.51 19.07
CA ILE A 55 34.50 -14.43 18.11
C ILE A 55 33.58 -15.62 17.99
N ILE A 56 33.27 -16.04 16.76
CA ILE A 56 32.44 -17.20 16.48
C ILE A 56 33.25 -18.25 15.74
N PHE A 57 33.32 -19.47 16.28
CA PHE A 57 33.90 -20.62 15.60
C PHE A 57 32.79 -21.58 15.18
N ASP A 58 32.67 -21.82 13.88
CA ASP A 58 31.74 -22.76 13.25
C ASP A 58 32.52 -23.97 12.72
N PRO A 59 32.53 -25.11 13.45
CA PRO A 59 33.20 -26.34 13.00
C PRO A 59 32.69 -26.84 11.63
N GLU A 60 33.55 -27.48 10.84
CA GLU A 60 33.11 -28.24 9.65
C GLU A 60 32.35 -29.52 10.04
N ASP A 61 32.63 -30.05 11.23
CA ASP A 61 31.90 -31.18 11.83
C ASP A 61 30.55 -30.71 12.39
N LEU A 62 29.46 -31.14 11.75
CA LEU A 62 28.10 -30.75 12.11
C LEU A 62 27.66 -31.27 13.48
N THR A 63 28.37 -32.24 14.05
CA THR A 63 28.08 -32.78 15.39
C THR A 63 28.64 -31.91 16.52
N GLU A 64 29.61 -31.05 16.21
CA GLU A 64 30.24 -30.13 17.17
C GLU A 64 29.48 -28.79 17.18
N PRO A 65 29.20 -28.19 18.36
CA PRO A 65 28.44 -26.95 18.44
C PRO A 65 29.23 -25.74 17.91
N ILE A 66 28.52 -24.72 17.44
CA ILE A 66 29.10 -23.40 17.20
C ILE A 66 29.52 -22.80 18.55
N LEU A 67 30.72 -22.23 18.61
CA LEU A 67 31.27 -21.61 19.80
C LEU A 67 31.28 -20.08 19.62
N LYS A 68 30.48 -19.34 20.39
CA LYS A 68 30.54 -17.88 20.50
C LYS A 68 31.29 -17.48 21.77
N VAL A 69 32.35 -16.68 21.65
CA VAL A 69 33.17 -16.21 22.77
C VAL A 69 33.20 -14.69 22.77
N CYS A 70 32.65 -14.06 23.82
CA CYS A 70 32.66 -12.60 23.97
C CYS A 70 34.05 -12.11 24.40
N TYR A 71 34.51 -10.99 23.84
CA TYR A 71 35.79 -10.41 24.22
C TYR A 71 35.86 -10.05 25.72
N SER A 72 34.75 -9.61 26.32
CA SER A 72 34.63 -9.29 27.75
C SER A 72 34.84 -10.49 28.69
N HIS A 73 34.53 -11.69 28.23
CA HIS A 73 34.75 -12.95 28.96
C HIS A 73 36.13 -13.55 28.67
N THR A 74 36.93 -12.91 27.82
CA THR A 74 38.23 -13.40 27.40
C THR A 74 39.32 -12.81 28.32
N TYR A 75 39.76 -13.57 29.31
CA TYR A 75 41.09 -13.33 29.89
C TYR A 75 42.08 -13.70 28.78
N VAL A 76 42.68 -12.72 28.10
CA VAL A 76 43.64 -13.02 27.02
C VAL A 76 44.75 -13.90 27.59
N CYS A 77 44.75 -15.17 27.15
CA CYS A 77 45.89 -16.05 27.24
C CYS A 77 47.08 -15.34 26.59
N TYR A 78 48.08 -15.04 27.40
CA TYR A 78 49.41 -14.70 26.90
C TYR A 78 49.82 -15.76 25.87
N PHE A 79 50.16 -15.31 24.66
CA PHE A 79 51.07 -16.05 23.79
C PHE A 79 52.41 -16.11 24.51
N TYR A 80 52.55 -17.04 25.47
CA TYR A 80 53.76 -17.74 25.87
C TYR A 80 53.42 -18.60 27.10
N HIS A 81 53.47 -19.92 26.89
CA HIS A 81 53.65 -20.98 27.89
C HIS A 81 52.72 -21.02 29.12
N ARG A 82 51.84 -22.04 29.12
CA ARG A 82 51.19 -22.69 30.27
C ARG A 82 50.59 -21.78 31.35
N LEU A 83 49.25 -21.74 31.41
CA LEU A 83 48.48 -21.99 32.64
C LEU A 83 47.00 -22.20 32.27
N SER A 84 46.35 -23.08 33.03
CA SER A 84 45.07 -23.73 32.78
C SER A 84 43.87 -22.86 33.18
N VAL A 85 42.99 -22.58 32.23
CA VAL A 85 41.50 -22.63 32.26
C VAL A 85 41.03 -22.10 30.88
N PHE A 86 40.30 -22.93 30.12
CA PHE A 86 39.87 -22.73 28.72
C PHE A 86 41.00 -22.57 27.67
N GLN A 87 41.63 -23.69 27.31
CA GLN A 87 42.47 -23.79 26.12
C GLN A 87 41.60 -23.93 24.86
N ILE A 88 41.20 -22.81 24.25
CA ILE A 88 41.16 -22.80 22.77
C ILE A 88 42.63 -22.63 22.38
N SER A 89 43.39 -23.73 22.34
CA SER A 89 44.69 -23.72 21.68
C SER A 89 44.42 -23.65 20.20
N ALA A 90 44.08 -22.48 19.69
CA ALA A 90 44.05 -22.30 18.26
C ALA A 90 45.52 -22.36 17.81
N HIS A 91 46.02 -23.56 17.51
CA HIS A 91 47.23 -23.74 16.71
C HIS A 91 46.85 -23.28 15.31
N VAL A 92 46.76 -21.96 15.13
CA VAL A 92 46.36 -21.36 13.86
C VAL A 92 47.63 -21.08 13.09
N GLU A 93 47.90 -21.94 12.11
CA GLU A 93 49.16 -21.94 11.38
C GLU A 93 49.38 -20.69 10.50
N LEU A 94 48.40 -19.80 10.30
CA LEU A 94 48.60 -18.51 9.64
C LEU A 94 47.56 -17.48 10.11
N TRP A 95 47.87 -16.63 11.08
CA TRP A 95 47.23 -15.30 11.15
C TRP A 95 48.14 -14.32 10.44
N THR A 96 47.59 -13.50 9.55
CA THR A 96 48.29 -12.28 9.15
C THR A 96 48.37 -11.36 10.37
N LEU A 97 49.49 -10.65 10.54
CA LEU A 97 49.72 -9.72 11.66
C LEU A 97 48.53 -8.74 11.87
N CYS A 98 47.85 -8.39 10.77
CA CYS A 98 46.66 -7.54 10.74
C CYS A 98 45.48 -8.10 11.55
N CYS A 99 45.18 -9.39 11.44
CA CYS A 99 44.02 -10.02 12.10
C CYS A 99 44.20 -10.06 13.63
N VAL A 100 45.45 -10.27 14.08
CA VAL A 100 45.81 -10.26 15.51
C VAL A 100 45.69 -8.85 16.08
N CYS A 101 46.22 -7.85 15.37
CA CYS A 101 46.09 -6.45 15.76
C CYS A 101 44.62 -6.01 15.83
N PHE A 102 43.79 -6.46 14.89
CA PHE A 102 42.37 -6.13 14.87
C PHE A 102 41.60 -6.77 16.03
N SER A 103 41.84 -8.05 16.33
CA SER A 103 41.25 -8.71 17.49
C SER A 103 41.67 -8.06 18.82
N PHE A 104 42.91 -7.57 18.91
CA PHE A 104 43.38 -6.82 20.09
C PHE A 104 42.67 -5.47 20.24
N PHE A 105 42.41 -4.78 19.14
CA PHE A 105 41.60 -3.55 19.15
C PHE A 105 40.18 -3.81 19.66
N LEU A 106 39.51 -4.86 19.17
CA LEU A 106 38.15 -5.21 19.61
C LEU A 106 38.10 -5.65 21.08
N HIS A 107 39.12 -6.39 21.54
CA HIS A 107 39.28 -6.66 22.96
C HIS A 107 39.40 -5.38 23.79
N ARG A 108 40.25 -4.43 23.35
CA ARG A 108 40.39 -3.13 24.02
C ARG A 108 39.06 -2.37 24.08
N ALA A 109 38.24 -2.44 23.03
CA ALA A 109 36.90 -1.86 23.05
C ALA A 109 36.07 -2.50 24.16
N SER A 110 36.02 -3.83 24.24
CA SER A 110 35.23 -4.57 25.25
C SER A 110 35.65 -4.33 26.70
N CYS A 111 36.86 -3.80 26.94
CA CYS A 111 37.35 -3.46 28.27
C CYS A 111 36.93 -2.06 28.76
N LEU A 112 36.26 -1.25 27.92
CA LEU A 112 35.75 0.06 28.33
C LEU A 112 34.57 -0.11 29.29
N GLU A 113 34.48 0.75 30.31
CA GLU A 113 33.45 0.63 31.36
C GLU A 113 32.05 1.00 30.85
N LYS A 114 31.94 1.96 29.93
CA LYS A 114 30.68 2.47 29.38
C LYS A 114 30.35 1.84 28.04
N LEU A 115 29.11 1.39 27.86
CA LEU A 115 28.63 0.76 26.63
C LEU A 115 28.64 1.72 25.44
N GLY A 116 28.36 2.99 25.69
CA GLY A 116 28.49 4.12 24.78
C GLY A 116 29.87 4.21 24.15
N ASP A 117 30.91 4.16 24.96
CA ASP A 117 32.29 4.24 24.50
C ASP A 117 32.70 2.99 23.71
N GLN A 118 32.25 1.80 24.14
CA GLN A 118 32.46 0.55 23.39
C GLN A 118 31.89 0.66 21.98
N THR A 119 30.63 1.11 21.89
CA THR A 119 29.88 1.20 20.63
C THR A 119 30.44 2.30 19.73
N ALA A 120 30.79 3.46 20.28
CA ALA A 120 31.43 4.54 19.53
C ALA A 120 32.79 4.09 18.94
N MET A 121 33.60 3.36 19.71
CA MET A 121 34.88 2.83 19.22
C MET A 121 34.69 1.78 18.12
N ILE A 122 33.69 0.90 18.25
CA ILE A 122 33.32 -0.08 17.21
C ILE A 122 32.82 0.63 15.94
N ALA A 123 31.92 1.60 16.08
CA ALA A 123 31.36 2.37 14.96
C ALA A 123 32.44 3.15 14.21
N ALA A 124 33.37 3.79 14.92
CA ALA A 124 34.51 4.49 14.32
C ALA A 124 35.41 3.54 13.53
N ASN A 125 35.60 2.30 14.01
CA ASN A 125 36.34 1.28 13.26
C ASN A 125 35.60 0.84 11.99
N LEU A 126 34.30 0.56 12.10
CA LEU A 126 33.46 0.21 10.97
C LEU A 126 33.52 1.30 9.89
N GLN A 127 33.32 2.56 10.28
CA GLN A 127 33.44 3.71 9.38
C GLN A 127 34.82 3.80 8.74
N SER A 128 35.90 3.61 9.52
CA SER A 128 37.26 3.59 8.98
C SER A 128 37.50 2.45 7.99
N ARG A 129 36.88 1.29 8.17
CA ARG A 129 36.98 0.16 7.21
C ARG A 129 36.20 0.49 5.94
N LEU A 130 34.95 0.95 6.07
CA LEU A 130 34.11 1.34 4.93
C LEU A 130 34.74 2.48 4.10
N ALA A 131 35.42 3.42 4.74
CA ALA A 131 36.12 4.52 4.05
C ALA A 131 37.42 4.09 3.33
N ARG A 132 37.98 2.92 3.68
CA ARG A 132 39.20 2.36 3.06
C ARG A 132 38.90 1.34 1.96
N SER A 133 37.66 0.86 1.90
CA SER A 133 37.19 -0.03 0.83
C SER A 133 36.29 0.73 -0.12
N SER A 134 36.14 0.19 -1.32
CA SER A 134 35.19 0.61 -2.34
C SER A 134 34.57 -0.63 -2.96
N PHE A 135 33.48 -0.46 -3.68
CA PHE A 135 32.88 -1.50 -4.49
C PHE A 135 33.92 -2.07 -5.48
N ASP A 136 34.01 -3.39 -5.57
CA ASP A 136 34.87 -4.09 -6.51
C ASP A 136 34.26 -4.05 -7.92
N LYS A 137 34.80 -3.17 -8.77
CA LYS A 137 34.33 -2.98 -10.15
C LYS A 137 34.50 -4.23 -11.03
N ASN A 138 35.25 -5.24 -10.60
CA ASN A 138 35.31 -6.52 -11.31
C ASN A 138 34.02 -7.35 -11.16
N CYS A 139 33.12 -6.96 -10.26
CA CYS A 139 31.83 -7.59 -10.08
C CYS A 139 30.77 -7.14 -11.10
N PHE A 140 31.07 -6.16 -11.96
CA PHE A 140 30.18 -5.78 -13.06
C PHE A 140 30.03 -6.93 -14.05
N GLN A 141 28.81 -7.13 -14.56
CA GLN A 141 28.51 -8.23 -15.47
C GLN A 141 28.95 -7.89 -16.90
N ASN A 142 28.97 -6.61 -17.24
CA ASN A 142 29.34 -6.13 -18.56
C ASN A 142 30.34 -4.97 -18.45
N VAL A 143 31.40 -5.04 -19.25
CA VAL A 143 32.46 -4.00 -19.31
C VAL A 143 31.92 -2.66 -19.82
N ALA A 144 30.78 -2.67 -20.51
CA ALA A 144 30.11 -1.46 -20.96
C ALA A 144 29.33 -0.73 -19.87
N GLU A 145 29.04 -1.37 -18.72
CA GLU A 145 28.30 -0.75 -17.62
C GLU A 145 29.04 0.46 -17.08
N ARG A 146 28.30 1.55 -16.85
CA ARG A 146 28.85 2.81 -16.36
C ARG A 146 28.42 3.03 -14.93
N PRO A 147 29.34 3.01 -13.94
CA PRO A 147 28.98 3.36 -12.57
C PRO A 147 28.62 4.85 -12.48
N HIS A 148 27.46 5.13 -11.89
CA HIS A 148 26.95 6.49 -11.68
C HIS A 148 27.20 6.96 -10.25
N MET A 149 26.97 6.10 -9.27
CA MET A 149 27.16 6.44 -7.86
C MET A 149 27.56 5.20 -7.05
N GLU A 150 28.40 5.44 -6.05
CA GLU A 150 28.80 4.46 -5.05
C GLU A 150 28.80 5.11 -3.67
N CYS A 151 28.27 4.43 -2.65
CA CYS A 151 28.37 4.87 -1.26
C CYS A 151 28.30 3.70 -0.27
N ALA A 152 28.69 3.96 0.98
CA ALA A 152 28.60 2.98 2.06
C ALA A 152 27.17 2.93 2.61
N VAL A 153 26.65 1.72 2.82
CA VAL A 153 25.30 1.47 3.34
C VAL A 153 25.29 0.23 4.23
N GLU A 154 24.17 -0.02 4.90
CA GLU A 154 23.90 -1.29 5.58
C GLU A 154 22.67 -1.94 4.94
N MET A 155 22.77 -3.22 4.57
CA MET A 155 21.60 -4.00 4.19
C MET A 155 20.82 -4.40 5.45
N VAL A 156 19.56 -4.01 5.51
CA VAL A 156 18.65 -4.30 6.62
C VAL A 156 18.07 -5.70 6.44
N LEU A 157 18.20 -6.52 7.49
CA LEU A 157 17.60 -7.83 7.62
C LEU A 157 16.76 -7.86 8.91
N PRO A 158 15.86 -8.84 9.09
CA PRO A 158 15.13 -8.97 10.34
C PRO A 158 16.08 -9.08 11.54
N LEU A 159 15.96 -8.15 12.50
CA LEU A 159 16.79 -7.98 13.72
C LEU A 159 18.25 -7.54 13.54
N VAL A 160 18.82 -7.64 12.33
CA VAL A 160 20.26 -7.40 12.12
C VAL A 160 20.53 -6.59 10.86
N SER A 161 21.67 -5.90 10.81
CA SER A 161 22.11 -5.18 9.60
C SER A 161 23.48 -5.67 9.14
N ASN A 162 23.73 -5.60 7.84
CA ASN A 162 24.98 -6.04 7.24
C ASN A 162 25.66 -4.89 6.48
N PRO A 163 26.78 -4.35 6.98
CA PRO A 163 27.48 -3.23 6.33
C PRO A 163 28.11 -3.61 4.99
N GLY A 164 28.13 -2.67 4.04
CA GLY A 164 28.74 -2.85 2.73
C GLY A 164 28.71 -1.59 1.87
N HIS A 165 28.88 -1.78 0.57
CA HIS A 165 28.85 -0.72 -0.45
C HIS A 165 27.74 -0.97 -1.43
N VAL A 166 26.96 0.07 -1.74
CA VAL A 166 26.02 0.05 -2.86
C VAL A 166 26.66 0.75 -4.05
N CYS A 167 26.48 0.20 -5.24
CA CYS A 167 26.92 0.80 -6.50
C CYS A 167 25.80 0.69 -7.52
N ILE A 168 25.44 1.82 -8.15
CA ILE A 168 24.43 1.86 -9.21
C ILE A 168 25.09 2.17 -10.56
N THR A 169 24.74 1.36 -11.56
CA THR A 169 25.12 1.53 -12.97
C THR A 169 23.91 1.92 -13.80
N ASP A 170 24.09 2.05 -15.11
CA ASP A 170 23.02 2.23 -16.09
C ASP A 170 22.15 0.97 -16.28
N GLU A 171 22.62 -0.21 -15.84
CA GLU A 171 21.89 -1.48 -15.98
C GLU A 171 21.49 -2.12 -14.64
N ASN A 172 22.26 -1.92 -13.57
CA ASN A 172 22.17 -2.71 -12.34
C ASN A 172 22.32 -1.86 -11.06
N LEU A 173 21.65 -2.32 -10.00
CA LEU A 173 21.93 -1.97 -8.62
C LEU A 173 22.70 -3.12 -7.96
N TYR A 174 23.88 -2.84 -7.43
CA TYR A 174 24.72 -3.79 -6.73
C TYR A 174 24.84 -3.45 -5.26
N PHE A 175 24.87 -4.47 -4.41
CA PHE A 175 25.27 -4.36 -3.02
C PHE A 175 26.38 -5.38 -2.71
N GLN A 176 27.51 -4.91 -2.20
CA GLN A 176 28.65 -5.72 -1.80
C GLN A 176 28.83 -5.66 -0.28
N PRO A 177 28.57 -6.76 0.45
CA PRO A 177 28.85 -6.82 1.88
C PRO A 177 30.34 -6.69 2.17
N LEU A 178 30.71 -5.98 3.25
CA LEU A 178 32.10 -5.82 3.67
C LEU A 178 32.77 -7.16 4.01
N ASN A 179 31.98 -8.11 4.50
CA ASN A 179 32.41 -9.43 4.97
C ASN A 179 32.21 -10.56 3.93
N GLY A 180 31.63 -10.24 2.76
CA GLY A 180 31.29 -11.22 1.72
C GLY A 180 30.18 -12.22 2.07
N TYR A 181 29.34 -11.93 3.07
CA TYR A 181 28.20 -12.76 3.49
C TYR A 181 26.87 -12.01 3.28
N PRO A 182 25.74 -12.67 2.95
CA PRO A 182 25.59 -14.10 2.64
C PRO A 182 26.14 -14.46 1.25
N GLU A 183 26.19 -13.50 0.34
CA GLU A 183 26.79 -13.64 -0.99
C GLU A 183 27.86 -12.57 -1.17
N HIS A 184 28.85 -12.83 -2.04
CA HIS A 184 29.92 -11.87 -2.30
C HIS A 184 29.41 -10.54 -2.86
N VAL A 185 28.39 -10.57 -3.72
CA VAL A 185 27.70 -9.39 -4.28
C VAL A 185 26.27 -9.76 -4.60
N ILE A 186 25.33 -8.94 -4.16
CA ILE A 186 23.90 -9.00 -4.53
C ILE A 186 23.70 -8.10 -5.74
N GLN A 187 23.02 -8.61 -6.77
CA GLN A 187 22.73 -7.88 -8.00
C GLN A 187 21.23 -7.81 -8.28
N ILE A 188 20.74 -6.59 -8.56
CA ILE A 188 19.38 -6.32 -9.02
C ILE A 188 19.45 -5.61 -10.38
N LYS A 189 18.86 -6.21 -11.41
CA LYS A 189 18.72 -5.57 -12.72
C LYS A 189 17.69 -4.46 -12.65
N LEU A 190 18.03 -3.25 -13.11
CA LEU A 190 17.15 -2.08 -13.02
C LEU A 190 15.86 -2.27 -13.81
N ASN A 191 15.90 -2.93 -14.97
CA ASN A 191 14.70 -3.26 -15.75
C ASN A 191 13.73 -4.23 -15.06
N ARG A 192 14.17 -4.94 -14.01
CA ARG A 192 13.31 -5.81 -13.19
C ARG A 192 12.68 -5.06 -12.03
N VAL A 193 13.17 -3.89 -11.67
CA VAL A 193 12.64 -3.12 -10.55
C VAL A 193 11.23 -2.63 -10.91
N ARG A 194 10.29 -2.91 -10.01
CA ARG A 194 8.86 -2.63 -10.15
C ARG A 194 8.31 -1.69 -9.10
N ARG A 195 8.99 -1.53 -7.96
CA ARG A 195 8.58 -0.69 -6.82
C ARG A 195 9.83 -0.23 -6.07
N ILE A 196 9.90 1.07 -5.74
CA ILE A 196 10.94 1.65 -4.89
C ILE A 196 10.28 2.54 -3.84
N TYR A 197 10.68 2.37 -2.58
CA TYR A 197 10.14 3.16 -1.47
C TYR A 197 11.27 3.77 -0.67
N LYS A 198 11.20 5.08 -0.46
CA LYS A 198 11.97 5.73 0.62
C LYS A 198 11.33 5.30 1.94
N ARG A 199 12.15 4.84 2.88
CA ARG A 199 11.72 4.31 4.18
C ARG A 199 12.31 5.08 5.34
N ARG A 200 11.66 4.97 6.49
CA ARG A 200 12.29 5.27 7.78
C ARG A 200 12.98 4.03 8.35
N HIS A 201 14.13 4.25 8.98
CA HIS A 201 14.82 3.23 9.78
C HIS A 201 15.20 3.84 11.13
N GLY A 202 14.71 3.26 12.22
CA GLY A 202 14.83 3.85 13.56
C GLY A 202 14.27 5.29 13.60
N LEU A 203 13.06 5.49 13.08
CA LEU A 203 12.36 6.78 12.97
C LEU A 203 13.09 7.89 12.18
N ARG A 204 14.14 7.56 11.41
CA ARG A 204 14.87 8.51 10.56
C ARG A 204 14.73 8.16 9.08
N PRO A 205 14.65 9.13 8.15
CA PRO A 205 14.41 8.90 6.72
C PRO A 205 15.66 8.39 5.97
N LEU A 206 16.25 7.29 6.45
CA LEU A 206 17.53 6.74 5.99
C LEU A 206 17.37 5.48 5.14
N GLY A 207 16.15 4.96 4.98
CA GLY A 207 15.91 3.70 4.31
C GLY A 207 15.56 3.85 2.84
N LEU A 208 15.92 2.85 2.03
CA LEU A 208 15.49 2.67 0.65
C LEU A 208 15.22 1.19 0.41
N GLU A 209 14.02 0.89 -0.07
CA GLU A 209 13.57 -0.48 -0.27
C GLU A 209 13.16 -0.71 -1.72
N VAL A 210 13.65 -1.80 -2.33
CA VAL A 210 13.54 -2.08 -3.77
C VAL A 210 12.86 -3.43 -4.00
N PHE A 211 11.86 -3.44 -4.88
CA PHE A 211 11.03 -4.60 -5.20
C PHE A 211 11.05 -4.85 -6.71
N CYS A 212 11.29 -6.09 -7.11
CA CYS A 212 11.33 -6.53 -8.51
C CYS A 212 10.05 -7.26 -8.96
N THR A 213 9.15 -7.53 -8.01
CA THR A 213 7.88 -8.22 -8.27
C THR A 213 6.73 -7.31 -7.87
N GLU A 214 5.71 -7.17 -8.73
CA GLU A 214 4.60 -6.22 -8.49
C GLU A 214 3.81 -6.54 -7.22
N ASN A 215 3.54 -7.83 -6.96
CA ASN A 215 2.67 -8.27 -5.88
C ASN A 215 3.40 -8.91 -4.68
N ASP A 216 4.74 -8.84 -4.65
CA ASP A 216 5.50 -9.36 -3.50
C ASP A 216 5.60 -8.31 -2.39
N PHE A 217 5.39 -8.72 -1.15
CA PHE A 217 5.46 -7.81 0.00
C PHE A 217 6.84 -7.85 0.66
N CYS A 218 7.66 -8.85 0.33
CA CYS A 218 9.06 -8.89 0.70
C CYS A 218 9.88 -8.19 -0.38
N SER A 219 10.64 -7.17 0.01
CA SER A 219 11.56 -6.53 -0.94
C SER A 219 12.71 -7.46 -1.34
N ASP A 220 13.35 -7.13 -2.45
CA ASP A 220 14.55 -7.84 -2.91
C ASP A 220 15.80 -7.29 -2.24
N ILE A 221 15.79 -6.01 -1.84
CA ILE A 221 16.79 -5.43 -0.96
C ILE A 221 16.21 -4.27 -0.16
N TYR A 222 16.62 -4.16 1.10
CA TYR A 222 16.39 -2.99 1.94
C TYR A 222 17.74 -2.43 2.38
N LEU A 223 18.05 -1.19 1.98
CA LEU A 223 19.28 -0.49 2.33
C LEU A 223 18.99 0.65 3.33
N LYS A 224 19.83 0.73 4.36
CA LYS A 224 19.91 1.85 5.31
C LYS A 224 21.18 2.65 4.98
N PHE A 225 21.01 3.95 4.79
CA PHE A 225 22.07 4.89 4.51
C PHE A 225 22.52 5.63 5.77
N TYR A 226 23.73 6.17 5.76
CA TYR A 226 24.23 6.99 6.87
C TYR A 226 23.73 8.44 6.82
N ASN A 227 23.27 8.90 5.65
CA ASN A 227 22.69 10.22 5.46
C ASN A 227 21.59 10.19 4.39
N THR A 228 20.73 11.21 4.41
CA THR A 228 19.57 11.34 3.53
C THR A 228 19.94 11.66 2.09
N ALA A 229 21.04 12.40 1.88
CA ALA A 229 21.49 12.84 0.56
C ALA A 229 21.91 11.66 -0.32
N ASP A 230 22.73 10.75 0.23
CA ASP A 230 23.16 9.56 -0.51
C ASP A 230 21.97 8.65 -0.88
N ARG A 231 21.00 8.52 0.04
CA ARG A 231 19.76 7.79 -0.18
C ARG A 231 18.92 8.40 -1.30
N ASP A 232 18.82 9.72 -1.35
CA ASP A 232 18.06 10.43 -2.39
C ASP A 232 18.73 10.36 -3.76
N GLU A 233 20.07 10.43 -3.81
CA GLU A 233 20.83 10.27 -5.05
C GLU A 233 20.71 8.83 -5.61
N ILE A 234 20.86 7.79 -4.80
CA ILE A 234 20.65 6.40 -5.26
C ILE A 234 19.20 6.21 -5.74
N TYR A 235 18.20 6.71 -5.01
CA TYR A 235 16.81 6.68 -5.45
C TYR A 235 16.64 7.37 -6.81
N TYR A 236 17.24 8.55 -7.00
CA TYR A 236 17.17 9.31 -8.25
C TYR A 236 17.74 8.51 -9.43
N TYR A 237 18.90 7.87 -9.27
CA TYR A 237 19.49 7.05 -10.33
C TYR A 237 18.63 5.82 -10.65
N ILE A 238 18.12 5.11 -9.63
CA ILE A 238 17.20 3.99 -9.87
C ILE A 238 16.00 4.50 -10.68
N ALA A 239 15.33 5.54 -10.21
CA ALA A 239 14.14 6.10 -10.85
C ALA A 239 14.39 6.59 -12.29
N THR A 240 15.57 7.14 -12.56
CA THR A 240 15.96 7.65 -13.89
C THR A 240 16.15 6.53 -14.91
N PHE A 241 16.69 5.39 -14.49
CA PHE A 241 16.98 4.25 -15.38
C PHE A 241 15.85 3.21 -15.45
N LEU A 242 14.72 3.45 -14.76
CA LEU A 242 13.52 2.64 -14.95
C LEU A 242 12.89 2.94 -16.32
N GLU A 243 12.97 1.98 -17.25
CA GLU A 243 12.33 2.07 -18.57
C GLU A 243 10.79 2.23 -18.49
N ASN A 244 10.18 1.75 -17.39
CA ASN A 244 8.78 1.94 -17.08
C ASN A 244 8.69 2.92 -15.90
N HIS A 245 8.34 4.18 -16.16
CA HIS A 245 8.00 5.10 -15.08
C HIS A 245 6.86 4.48 -14.27
N MET A 246 7.17 4.11 -13.05
CA MET A 246 6.19 3.76 -12.06
C MET A 246 5.26 4.93 -11.82
N THR A 247 3.95 4.71 -11.96
CA THR A 247 2.97 5.58 -11.34
C THR A 247 3.12 5.45 -9.83
N GLU A 248 3.72 6.43 -9.17
CA GLU A 248 3.65 6.53 -7.72
C GLU A 248 2.18 6.65 -7.31
N HIS A 249 1.67 5.60 -6.66
CA HIS A 249 0.32 5.62 -6.13
C HIS A 249 0.36 6.26 -4.74
N THR A 250 -0.30 7.41 -4.62
CA THR A 250 -0.45 8.09 -3.34
C THR A 250 -1.46 7.37 -2.45
N ALA A 251 -1.49 7.72 -1.16
CA ALA A 251 -2.47 7.18 -0.22
C ALA A 251 -3.90 7.45 -0.70
N GLU A 252 -4.15 8.63 -1.27
CA GLU A 252 -5.45 9.04 -1.82
C GLU A 252 -5.84 8.21 -3.05
N SER A 253 -4.88 7.84 -3.91
CA SER A 253 -5.13 6.96 -5.06
C SER A 253 -5.62 5.59 -4.60
N TYR A 254 -4.93 4.96 -3.64
CA TYR A 254 -5.35 3.66 -3.12
C TYR A 254 -6.66 3.75 -2.33
N MET A 255 -6.86 4.83 -1.57
CA MET A 255 -8.12 5.11 -0.86
C MET A 255 -9.29 5.13 -1.84
N LEU A 256 -9.18 5.87 -2.93
CA LEU A 256 -10.24 5.97 -3.94
C LEU A 256 -10.53 4.61 -4.60
N GLN A 257 -9.49 3.84 -4.93
CA GLN A 257 -9.64 2.50 -5.50
C GLN A 257 -10.32 1.53 -4.51
N TRP A 258 -9.96 1.60 -3.23
CA TRP A 258 -10.60 0.80 -2.18
C TRP A 258 -12.05 1.18 -1.94
N GLN A 259 -12.35 2.49 -1.86
CA GLN A 259 -13.71 3.00 -1.74
C GLN A 259 -14.60 2.53 -2.89
N ARG A 260 -14.08 2.51 -4.12
CA ARG A 260 -14.77 2.05 -5.33
C ARG A 260 -14.85 0.51 -5.46
N GLY A 261 -14.29 -0.24 -4.52
CA GLY A 261 -14.28 -1.70 -4.53
C GLY A 261 -13.27 -2.34 -5.48
N HIS A 262 -12.37 -1.57 -6.10
CA HIS A 262 -11.29 -2.11 -6.94
C HIS A 262 -10.20 -2.82 -6.11
N LEU A 263 -10.04 -2.43 -4.84
CA LEU A 263 -9.17 -3.10 -3.88
C LEU A 263 -10.00 -3.74 -2.77
N SER A 264 -9.62 -4.97 -2.40
CA SER A 264 -10.10 -5.63 -1.18
C SER A 264 -9.61 -4.91 0.08
N ASN A 265 -10.27 -5.14 1.23
CA ASN A 265 -9.85 -4.57 2.52
C ASN A 265 -8.41 -4.96 2.84
N TYR A 266 -8.05 -6.23 2.60
CA TYR A 266 -6.68 -6.71 2.80
C TYR A 266 -5.65 -6.02 1.90
N GLN A 267 -5.93 -5.89 0.60
CA GLN A 267 -5.01 -5.21 -0.32
C GLN A 267 -4.81 -3.75 0.09
N TYR A 268 -5.90 -3.08 0.46
CA TYR A 268 -5.83 -1.70 0.89
C TYR A 268 -4.98 -1.53 2.16
N LEU A 269 -5.21 -2.37 3.18
CA LEU A 269 -4.39 -2.38 4.40
C LEU A 269 -2.90 -2.64 4.11
N LEU A 270 -2.57 -3.51 3.16
CA LEU A 270 -1.19 -3.73 2.74
C LEU A 270 -0.59 -2.51 2.04
N HIS A 271 -1.35 -1.82 1.20
CA HIS A 271 -0.89 -0.58 0.56
C HIS A 271 -0.68 0.53 1.60
N LEU A 272 -1.58 0.68 2.58
CA LEU A 272 -1.40 1.64 3.68
C LEU A 272 -0.18 1.32 4.54
N ASN A 273 0.03 0.05 4.90
CA ASN A 273 1.24 -0.37 5.60
C ASN A 273 2.50 -0.02 4.81
N ASN A 274 2.51 -0.29 3.49
CA ASN A 274 3.61 0.11 2.65
C ASN A 274 3.78 1.63 2.63
N LEU A 275 2.75 2.44 2.43
CA LEU A 275 2.93 3.90 2.43
C LEU A 275 3.37 4.46 3.79
N ALA A 276 3.05 3.77 4.89
CA ALA A 276 3.38 4.16 6.25
C ALA A 276 4.73 3.60 6.77
N ASP A 277 5.67 3.35 5.86
CA ASP A 277 7.03 2.85 6.13
C ASP A 277 7.12 1.46 6.76
N ARG A 278 6.07 0.64 6.65
CA ARG A 278 6.10 -0.72 7.19
C ARG A 278 6.78 -1.67 6.20
N SER A 279 7.62 -2.56 6.71
CA SER A 279 8.37 -3.54 5.92
C SER A 279 8.50 -4.86 6.67
N CYS A 280 8.46 -5.96 5.93
CA CYS A 280 8.65 -7.29 6.49
C CYS A 280 10.12 -7.60 6.79
N ASN A 281 11.06 -6.80 6.25
CA ASN A 281 12.50 -6.92 6.53
C ASN A 281 12.92 -6.19 7.81
N ASP A 282 12.06 -5.34 8.37
CA ASP A 282 12.28 -4.64 9.65
C ASP A 282 11.17 -5.00 10.63
N LEU A 283 11.45 -5.95 11.54
CA LEU A 283 10.46 -6.42 12.52
C LEU A 283 9.98 -5.33 13.49
N SER A 284 10.75 -4.24 13.67
CA SER A 284 10.33 -3.11 14.50
C SER A 284 9.27 -2.24 13.82
N GLN A 285 9.13 -2.40 12.50
CA GLN A 285 8.18 -1.72 11.62
C GLN A 285 7.35 -2.72 10.81
N TYR A 286 7.07 -3.90 11.37
CA TYR A 286 6.32 -4.93 10.65
C TYR A 286 4.90 -4.46 10.32
N PRO A 287 4.32 -4.88 9.17
CA PRO A 287 2.95 -4.54 8.82
C PRO A 287 1.94 -4.94 9.91
N VAL A 288 0.93 -4.11 10.12
CA VAL A 288 -0.09 -4.26 11.16
C VAL A 288 -1.47 -4.36 10.56
N PHE A 289 -2.25 -5.29 11.09
CA PHE A 289 -3.63 -5.57 10.73
C PHE A 289 -4.51 -5.57 11.99
N PRO A 290 -5.80 -5.16 11.89
CA PRO A 290 -6.69 -5.17 13.04
C PRO A 290 -7.02 -6.60 13.47
N TRP A 291 -7.27 -6.81 14.76
CA TRP A 291 -8.22 -7.84 15.16
C TRP A 291 -9.62 -7.51 14.59
N VAL A 292 -10.23 -8.44 13.85
CA VAL A 292 -11.57 -8.25 13.27
C VAL A 292 -12.65 -8.98 14.06
N ILE A 293 -12.40 -10.24 14.41
CA ILE A 293 -13.34 -11.09 15.15
C ILE A 293 -13.11 -10.87 16.64
N ALA A 294 -14.19 -10.84 17.42
CA ALA A 294 -14.18 -10.79 18.88
C ALA A 294 -14.65 -12.10 19.52
N ASP A 295 -15.34 -12.97 18.77
CA ASP A 295 -15.80 -14.28 19.25
C ASP A 295 -14.85 -15.42 18.85
N TYR A 296 -14.10 -15.91 19.84
CA TYR A 296 -13.23 -17.07 19.73
C TYR A 296 -13.69 -18.25 20.62
N THR A 297 -14.96 -18.23 21.07
CA THR A 297 -15.49 -19.18 22.06
C THR A 297 -16.69 -19.97 21.56
N SER A 298 -17.49 -19.40 20.66
CA SER A 298 -18.64 -20.09 20.08
C SER A 298 -18.25 -21.26 19.19
N SER A 299 -19.15 -22.24 19.07
CA SER A 299 -18.99 -23.40 18.19
C SER A 299 -19.21 -23.09 16.71
N GLN A 300 -19.83 -21.96 16.38
CA GLN A 300 -20.08 -21.49 15.01
C GLN A 300 -19.81 -19.99 14.93
N LEU A 301 -19.28 -19.54 13.80
CA LEU A 301 -18.96 -18.14 13.54
C LEU A 301 -20.08 -17.51 12.70
N ASP A 302 -20.86 -16.62 13.32
CA ASP A 302 -21.94 -15.89 12.64
C ASP A 302 -21.50 -14.47 12.24
N LEU A 303 -21.18 -14.30 10.96
CA LEU A 303 -20.76 -13.01 10.38
C LEU A 303 -21.92 -12.03 10.13
N THR A 304 -23.18 -12.43 10.39
CA THR A 304 -24.33 -11.53 10.33
C THR A 304 -24.59 -10.82 11.66
N ASN A 305 -24.02 -11.34 12.76
CA ASN A 305 -24.13 -10.76 14.09
C ASN A 305 -23.02 -9.72 14.33
N ALA A 306 -23.41 -8.47 14.57
CA ALA A 306 -22.46 -7.39 14.88
C ALA A 306 -21.60 -7.69 16.12
N ALA A 307 -22.11 -8.45 17.10
CA ALA A 307 -21.36 -8.80 18.32
C ALA A 307 -20.19 -9.78 18.06
N THR A 308 -20.16 -10.44 16.89
CA THR A 308 -19.04 -11.27 16.46
C THR A 308 -17.80 -10.44 16.15
N PHE A 309 -17.98 -9.17 15.80
CA PHE A 309 -16.91 -8.29 15.37
C PHE A 309 -16.38 -7.43 16.52
N ARG A 310 -15.09 -7.11 16.45
CA ARG A 310 -14.48 -6.09 17.29
C ARG A 310 -15.03 -4.71 16.91
N ASP A 311 -15.20 -3.85 17.90
CA ASP A 311 -15.33 -2.40 17.70
C ASP A 311 -14.02 -1.81 17.11
N LEU A 312 -14.03 -1.54 15.80
CA LEU A 312 -12.88 -1.03 15.04
C LEU A 312 -12.58 0.45 15.33
N SER A 313 -13.52 1.19 15.93
CA SER A 313 -13.31 2.58 16.36
C SER A 313 -12.41 2.75 17.58
N LYS A 314 -12.09 1.64 18.27
CA LYS A 314 -11.33 1.63 19.52
C LYS A 314 -10.01 0.88 19.38
N PRO A 315 -8.91 1.38 19.99
CA PRO A 315 -7.68 0.60 20.13
C PRO A 315 -7.89 -0.59 21.08
N VAL A 316 -7.05 -1.63 20.98
CA VAL A 316 -7.14 -2.86 21.79
C VAL A 316 -7.30 -2.53 23.28
N GLY A 317 -6.48 -1.58 23.75
CA GLY A 317 -6.46 -1.15 25.15
C GLY A 317 -7.78 -0.58 25.67
N ALA A 318 -8.64 -0.07 24.79
CA ALA A 318 -9.92 0.55 25.12
C ALA A 318 -11.13 -0.38 24.98
N LEU A 319 -10.96 -1.61 24.47
CA LEU A 319 -12.05 -2.59 24.31
C LEU A 319 -12.58 -3.11 25.65
N ASN A 320 -11.71 -3.27 26.66
CA ASN A 320 -12.10 -3.65 28.01
C ASN A 320 -12.20 -2.41 28.90
N ARG A 321 -13.42 -2.09 29.35
CA ARG A 321 -13.72 -0.89 30.14
C ARG A 321 -12.98 -0.84 31.47
N GLU A 322 -12.95 -1.93 32.23
CA GLU A 322 -12.28 -1.95 33.54
C GLU A 322 -10.77 -1.74 33.40
N ARG A 323 -10.17 -2.32 32.35
CA ARG A 323 -8.76 -2.08 32.05
C ARG A 323 -8.51 -0.63 31.64
N LEU A 324 -9.36 -0.08 30.78
CA LEU A 324 -9.26 1.30 30.33
C LEU A 324 -9.31 2.27 31.51
N ASP A 325 -10.23 2.06 32.47
CA ASP A 325 -10.33 2.92 33.65
C ASP A 325 -9.03 2.96 34.47
N ARG A 326 -8.35 1.80 34.62
CA ARG A 326 -7.04 1.73 35.28
C ARG A 326 -5.95 2.47 34.49
N LEU A 327 -5.94 2.34 33.17
CA LEU A 327 -4.98 3.04 32.30
C LEU A 327 -5.18 4.55 32.36
N LEU A 328 -6.43 5.03 32.35
CA LEU A 328 -6.76 6.45 32.45
C LEU A 328 -6.43 7.02 33.83
N ALA A 329 -6.60 6.25 34.90
CA ALA A 329 -6.16 6.66 36.23
C ALA A 329 -4.63 6.87 36.28
N ARG A 330 -3.86 5.96 35.69
CA ARG A 330 -2.39 6.11 35.55
C ARG A 330 -2.03 7.32 34.69
N TYR A 331 -2.67 7.48 33.54
CA TYR A 331 -2.43 8.58 32.60
C TYR A 331 -2.62 9.95 33.27
N LYS A 332 -3.70 10.13 34.05
CA LYS A 332 -3.98 11.39 34.77
C LYS A 332 -2.94 11.73 35.84
N GLY A 333 -2.34 10.72 36.47
CA GLY A 333 -1.32 10.88 37.51
C GLY A 333 0.12 10.99 37.01
N MET A 334 0.35 10.84 35.70
CA MET A 334 1.69 10.80 35.09
C MET A 334 2.21 12.23 34.81
N PRO A 335 3.52 12.50 34.98
CA PRO A 335 4.13 13.73 34.49
C PRO A 335 4.12 13.77 32.95
N GLU A 336 4.24 14.96 32.37
CA GLU A 336 4.42 15.08 30.91
C GLU A 336 5.83 14.62 30.50
N PRO A 337 6.01 13.99 29.33
CA PRO A 337 4.97 13.63 28.36
C PRO A 337 4.13 12.39 28.77
N ARG A 338 2.80 12.53 28.80
CA ARG A 338 1.89 11.47 29.23
C ARG A 338 1.57 10.47 28.13
N PHE A 339 1.41 9.20 28.51
CA PHE A 339 0.98 8.13 27.61
C PHE A 339 0.04 7.13 28.28
N MET A 340 -0.86 6.52 27.51
CA MET A 340 -1.77 5.49 27.99
C MET A 340 -1.13 4.10 27.89
N TYR A 341 -0.36 3.85 26.83
CA TYR A 341 0.25 2.55 26.54
C TYR A 341 1.76 2.61 26.55
N GLY A 342 2.39 1.87 27.47
CA GLY A 342 3.86 1.73 27.53
C GLY A 342 4.40 0.64 26.60
N SER A 343 3.52 -0.18 26.04
CA SER A 343 3.84 -1.21 25.05
C SER A 343 3.09 -0.89 23.76
N HIS A 344 3.77 -0.99 22.63
CA HIS A 344 3.19 -0.72 21.32
C HIS A 344 2.39 -1.92 20.80
N TYR A 345 1.39 -1.72 19.94
CA TYR A 345 0.59 -2.81 19.37
C TYR A 345 1.33 -3.68 18.35
N SER A 346 2.51 -3.25 17.92
CA SER A 346 3.39 -3.98 17.01
C SER A 346 4.84 -3.76 17.44
N SER A 347 5.53 -4.85 17.75
CA SER A 347 6.93 -4.88 18.17
C SER A 347 7.58 -6.17 17.66
N PRO A 348 8.92 -6.25 17.56
CA PRO A 348 9.61 -7.47 17.15
C PRO A 348 9.20 -8.68 18.00
N GLY A 349 9.06 -8.49 19.32
CA GLY A 349 8.62 -9.55 20.24
C GLY A 349 7.21 -10.06 19.94
N TYR A 350 6.27 -9.18 19.57
CA TYR A 350 4.91 -9.58 19.22
C TYR A 350 4.83 -10.26 17.85
N VAL A 351 5.57 -9.76 16.87
CA VAL A 351 5.64 -10.39 15.54
C VAL A 351 6.22 -11.79 15.65
N LEU A 352 7.34 -11.95 16.36
CA LEU A 352 7.97 -13.25 16.56
C LEU A 352 7.15 -14.18 17.46
N PHE A 353 6.37 -13.64 18.40
CA PHE A 353 5.39 -14.44 19.16
C PHE A 353 4.45 -15.18 18.21
N TYR A 354 3.95 -14.52 17.16
CA TYR A 354 3.14 -15.17 16.13
C TYR A 354 3.95 -16.09 15.21
N LEU A 355 5.15 -15.67 14.80
CA LEU A 355 5.94 -16.34 13.77
C LEU A 355 6.93 -17.41 14.27
N VAL A 356 6.97 -17.71 15.58
CA VAL A 356 7.97 -18.62 16.17
C VAL A 356 8.07 -19.99 15.48
N ARG A 357 6.98 -20.50 14.88
CA ARG A 357 6.95 -21.80 14.20
C ARG A 357 7.55 -21.78 12.79
N VAL A 358 7.64 -20.62 12.16
CA VAL A 358 8.20 -20.43 10.81
C VAL A 358 9.53 -19.69 10.79
N ALA A 359 9.81 -18.90 11.84
CA ALA A 359 11.05 -18.14 12.01
C ALA A 359 11.67 -18.36 13.41
N PRO A 360 11.92 -19.62 13.82
CA PRO A 360 12.41 -19.94 15.17
C PRO A 360 13.77 -19.32 15.48
N GLU A 361 14.66 -19.21 14.49
CA GLU A 361 15.99 -18.60 14.64
C GLU A 361 15.92 -17.14 15.06
N HIS A 362 14.91 -16.39 14.59
CA HIS A 362 14.71 -14.99 14.96
C HIS A 362 14.19 -14.87 16.41
N MET A 363 13.29 -15.77 16.83
CA MET A 363 12.84 -15.82 18.23
C MET A 363 14.00 -16.18 19.17
N LEU A 364 14.83 -17.14 18.79
CA LEU A 364 16.01 -17.52 19.56
C LEU A 364 17.01 -16.37 19.67
N CYS A 365 17.22 -15.61 18.59
CA CYS A 365 18.04 -14.40 18.61
C CYS A 365 17.50 -13.40 19.65
N LEU A 366 16.20 -13.08 19.59
CA LEU A 366 15.57 -12.13 20.51
C LEU A 366 15.60 -12.58 21.98
N GLN A 367 15.54 -13.89 22.24
CA GLN A 367 15.44 -14.47 23.59
C GLN A 367 16.75 -15.12 24.06
N ASN A 368 17.90 -14.66 23.55
CA ASN A 368 19.24 -15.11 23.98
C ASN A 368 19.44 -16.65 23.92
N GLY A 369 18.97 -17.27 22.83
CA GLY A 369 19.19 -18.67 22.50
C GLY A 369 18.22 -19.65 23.15
N ARG A 370 17.13 -19.18 23.78
CA ARG A 370 16.09 -20.04 24.37
C ARG A 370 14.71 -19.55 23.96
N TYR A 371 13.73 -20.45 23.88
CA TYR A 371 12.34 -20.04 23.75
C TYR A 371 11.82 -19.44 25.07
N ASP A 372 10.78 -18.61 24.97
CA ASP A 372 10.11 -18.06 26.15
C ASP A 372 9.40 -19.17 26.95
N HIS A 373 9.00 -18.85 28.18
CA HIS A 373 8.24 -19.75 29.04
C HIS A 373 6.98 -20.25 28.33
N ALA A 374 6.71 -21.56 28.37
CA ALA A 374 5.64 -22.21 27.61
C ALA A 374 4.25 -21.55 27.78
N ASP A 375 3.91 -21.09 28.98
CA ASP A 375 2.63 -20.39 29.24
C ASP A 375 2.52 -18.98 28.61
N ARG A 376 3.65 -18.38 28.22
CA ARG A 376 3.71 -17.11 27.48
C ARG A 376 3.86 -17.30 25.98
N MET A 377 4.05 -18.52 25.51
CA MET A 377 4.17 -18.84 24.09
C MET A 377 2.81 -18.79 23.39
N PHE A 378 2.82 -18.45 22.11
CA PHE A 378 1.63 -18.44 21.27
C PHE A 378 1.11 -19.86 21.10
N ASN A 379 0.03 -20.20 21.80
CA ASN A 379 -0.47 -21.57 21.89
C ASN A 379 -1.97 -21.70 21.54
N SER A 380 -2.76 -20.64 21.68
CA SER A 380 -4.18 -20.64 21.33
C SER A 380 -4.62 -19.24 20.86
N ILE A 381 -5.45 -19.20 19.82
CA ILE A 381 -6.03 -17.94 19.31
C ILE A 381 -6.92 -17.29 20.38
N GLY A 382 -7.82 -18.07 20.99
CA GLY A 382 -8.78 -17.57 21.98
C GLY A 382 -8.12 -17.09 23.27
N GLU A 383 -7.11 -17.82 23.78
CA GLU A 383 -6.32 -17.35 24.92
C GLU A 383 -5.56 -16.06 24.59
N THR A 384 -5.01 -15.95 23.37
CA THR A 384 -4.27 -14.75 22.94
C THR A 384 -5.19 -13.54 22.88
N TRP A 385 -6.38 -13.66 22.27
CA TRP A 385 -7.38 -12.60 22.24
C TRP A 385 -7.78 -12.16 23.65
N LYS A 386 -8.06 -13.12 24.54
CA LYS A 386 -8.40 -12.84 25.94
C LYS A 386 -7.27 -12.09 26.66
N ASN A 387 -6.03 -12.51 26.47
CA ASN A 387 -4.85 -11.83 27.03
C ASN A 387 -4.71 -10.40 26.48
N CYS A 388 -4.97 -10.17 25.20
CA CYS A 388 -5.01 -8.82 24.62
C CYS A 388 -6.11 -7.93 25.23
N LEU A 389 -7.15 -8.48 25.85
CA LEU A 389 -8.23 -7.72 26.51
C LEU A 389 -8.00 -7.52 28.02
N GLU A 390 -7.38 -8.48 28.69
CA GLU A 390 -7.25 -8.51 30.15
C GLU A 390 -5.83 -8.19 30.65
N GLY A 391 -4.82 -8.49 29.83
CA GLY A 391 -3.41 -8.27 30.14
C GLY A 391 -3.08 -6.80 30.40
N ALA A 392 -2.23 -6.55 31.41
CA ALA A 392 -1.90 -5.20 31.86
C ALA A 392 -1.06 -4.41 30.84
N THR A 393 -0.24 -5.11 30.05
CA THR A 393 0.70 -4.54 29.08
C THR A 393 0.57 -5.20 27.71
N ASP A 394 -0.55 -5.87 27.45
CA ASP A 394 -0.76 -6.66 26.25
C ASP A 394 -1.81 -5.99 25.35
N PHE A 395 -1.33 -5.33 24.30
CA PHE A 395 -2.14 -4.50 23.39
C PHE A 395 -1.90 -4.86 21.92
N LYS A 396 -1.42 -6.08 21.63
CA LYS A 396 -1.00 -6.45 20.27
C LYS A 396 -2.17 -6.44 19.29
N GLU A 397 -1.94 -5.84 18.14
CA GLU A 397 -2.74 -6.04 16.93
C GLU A 397 -2.19 -7.23 16.13
N LEU A 398 -2.89 -7.61 15.06
CA LEU A 398 -2.51 -8.75 14.22
C LEU A 398 -1.47 -8.38 13.16
N ILE A 399 -0.94 -9.41 12.52
CA ILE A 399 -0.06 -9.34 11.34
C ILE A 399 -0.81 -9.84 10.09
N PRO A 400 -0.37 -9.49 8.87
CA PRO A 400 -1.07 -9.85 7.64
C PRO A 400 -1.27 -11.36 7.44
N GLU A 401 -0.40 -12.21 8.01
CA GLU A 401 -0.47 -13.68 7.94
C GLU A 401 -1.82 -14.24 8.40
N PHE A 402 -2.48 -13.59 9.36
CA PHE A 402 -3.82 -14.00 9.83
C PHE A 402 -4.92 -13.86 8.78
N TYR A 403 -4.65 -13.18 7.66
CA TYR A 403 -5.57 -12.95 6.55
C TYR A 403 -5.01 -13.45 5.21
N GLY A 404 -3.87 -14.14 5.26
CA GLY A 404 -3.26 -14.82 4.13
C GLY A 404 -3.75 -16.26 3.97
N ASN A 405 -3.09 -17.01 3.07
CA ASN A 405 -3.45 -18.39 2.76
C ASN A 405 -2.47 -19.43 3.36
N ASP A 406 -1.43 -18.98 4.04
CA ASP A 406 -0.35 -19.83 4.54
C ASP A 406 -0.49 -20.06 6.05
N CYS A 407 -0.97 -21.25 6.44
CA CYS A 407 -1.16 -21.63 7.84
C CYS A 407 0.11 -22.13 8.53
N SER A 408 1.28 -22.14 7.86
CA SER A 408 2.51 -22.71 8.43
C SER A 408 2.94 -22.07 9.75
N PHE A 409 2.62 -20.80 10.00
CA PHE A 409 2.94 -20.13 11.26
C PHE A 409 2.09 -20.61 12.46
N LEU A 410 0.97 -21.32 12.20
CA LEU A 410 0.12 -21.93 13.21
C LEU A 410 0.49 -23.40 13.47
N GLU A 411 1.28 -24.02 12.60
CA GLU A 411 1.60 -25.45 12.60
C GLU A 411 3.08 -25.67 12.95
N ASN A 412 3.36 -26.52 13.95
CA ASN A 412 4.71 -26.85 14.37
C ASN A 412 5.34 -27.93 13.46
N LYS A 413 5.44 -27.63 12.16
CA LYS A 413 6.00 -28.56 11.14
C LYS A 413 7.46 -28.94 11.41
N LEU A 414 8.20 -28.07 12.10
CA LEU A 414 9.61 -28.30 12.45
C LEU A 414 9.80 -29.13 13.72
N ASN A 415 8.71 -29.57 14.38
CA ASN A 415 8.75 -30.30 15.66
C ASN A 415 9.61 -29.58 16.72
N LEU A 416 9.46 -28.26 16.82
CA LEU A 416 10.18 -27.43 17.80
C LEU A 416 9.77 -27.82 19.21
N ASP A 417 10.73 -27.88 20.14
CA ASP A 417 10.46 -28.00 21.57
C ASP A 417 10.13 -26.61 22.14
N LEU A 418 8.84 -26.29 22.18
CA LEU A 418 8.32 -25.02 22.71
C LEU A 418 7.96 -25.12 24.21
N GLY A 419 8.35 -26.21 24.87
CA GLY A 419 8.18 -26.43 26.29
C GLY A 419 6.80 -26.95 26.72
N ARG A 420 6.63 -27.05 28.04
CA ARG A 420 5.44 -27.60 28.69
C ARG A 420 4.80 -26.56 29.61
N ARG A 421 3.50 -26.33 29.41
CA ARG A 421 2.68 -25.42 30.23
C ARG A 421 2.52 -25.94 31.64
N GLN A 422 2.15 -25.05 32.57
CA GLN A 422 1.89 -25.41 33.98
C GLN A 422 0.80 -26.47 34.16
N ASN A 423 -0.17 -26.52 33.25
CA ASN A 423 -1.23 -27.55 33.22
C ASN A 423 -0.74 -28.91 32.69
N GLY A 424 0.53 -29.05 32.31
CA GLY A 424 1.14 -30.27 31.78
C GLY A 424 0.99 -30.47 30.26
N SER A 425 0.26 -29.62 29.54
CA SER A 425 0.15 -29.70 28.08
C SER A 425 1.44 -29.21 27.40
N LEU A 426 1.85 -29.90 26.33
CA LEU A 426 2.96 -29.46 25.48
C LEU A 426 2.49 -28.34 24.53
N VAL A 427 3.37 -27.40 24.26
CA VAL A 427 3.13 -26.36 23.25
C VAL A 427 3.53 -26.92 21.87
N GLY A 428 2.53 -27.19 21.04
CA GLY A 428 2.70 -27.74 19.68
C GLY A 428 2.08 -26.82 18.64
N ASP A 429 1.13 -27.32 17.85
CA ASP A 429 0.30 -26.49 16.97
C ASP A 429 -0.53 -25.48 17.78
N VAL A 430 -0.85 -24.35 17.15
CA VAL A 430 -1.73 -23.35 17.75
C VAL A 430 -3.16 -23.86 17.75
N VAL A 431 -3.81 -23.84 18.90
CA VAL A 431 -5.20 -24.27 19.05
C VAL A 431 -6.14 -23.25 18.40
N PRO A 432 -6.88 -23.61 17.34
CA PRO A 432 -7.85 -22.74 16.71
C PRO A 432 -9.12 -22.59 17.59
N PRO A 433 -9.95 -21.58 17.33
CA PRO A 433 -11.25 -21.44 18.00
C PRO A 433 -12.22 -22.58 17.64
N PRO A 434 -13.25 -22.87 18.47
CA PRO A 434 -14.12 -24.03 18.27
C PRO A 434 -14.92 -24.04 16.96
N TRP A 435 -15.11 -22.87 16.33
CA TRP A 435 -15.78 -22.73 15.05
C TRP A 435 -14.90 -23.03 13.84
N ALA A 436 -13.59 -23.25 14.02
CA ALA A 436 -12.67 -23.61 12.94
C ALA A 436 -12.28 -25.09 13.03
N SER A 437 -12.32 -25.81 11.92
CA SER A 437 -11.92 -27.23 11.87
C SER A 437 -10.41 -27.43 11.99
N ASP A 438 -9.66 -26.53 11.36
CA ASP A 438 -8.21 -26.55 11.26
C ASP A 438 -7.66 -25.15 10.99
N ALA A 439 -6.33 -25.03 10.88
CA ALA A 439 -5.65 -23.76 10.67
C ALA A 439 -5.99 -23.11 9.31
N SER A 440 -6.27 -23.90 8.27
CA SER A 440 -6.63 -23.37 6.95
C SER A 440 -8.06 -22.81 6.95
N ASP A 441 -9.02 -23.55 7.52
CA ASP A 441 -10.40 -23.09 7.70
C ASP A 441 -10.46 -21.84 8.59
N PHE A 442 -9.63 -21.79 9.64
CA PHE A 442 -9.45 -20.59 10.47
C PHE A 442 -9.06 -19.35 9.64
N LEU A 443 -8.01 -19.45 8.81
CA LEU A 443 -7.55 -18.33 7.97
C LEU A 443 -8.59 -17.94 6.92
N GLN A 444 -9.28 -18.90 6.30
CA GLN A 444 -10.34 -18.62 5.34
C GLN A 444 -11.49 -17.84 5.97
N LYS A 445 -11.90 -18.22 7.18
CA LYS A 445 -12.94 -17.52 7.94
C LYS A 445 -12.48 -16.15 8.42
N HIS A 446 -11.23 -16.00 8.87
CA HIS A 446 -10.64 -14.69 9.19
C HIS A 446 -10.63 -13.77 7.96
N ARG A 447 -10.24 -14.29 6.79
CA ARG A 447 -10.26 -13.52 5.54
C ARG A 447 -11.68 -13.13 5.12
N THR A 448 -12.62 -14.06 5.24
CA THR A 448 -14.05 -13.78 4.97
C THR A 448 -14.60 -12.72 5.91
N ALA A 449 -14.23 -12.75 7.19
CA ALA A 449 -14.61 -11.73 8.16
C ALA A 449 -14.00 -10.35 7.81
N LEU A 450 -12.73 -10.28 7.43
CA LEU A 450 -12.07 -9.03 7.01
C LEU A 450 -12.74 -8.42 5.78
N GLU A 451 -13.15 -9.24 4.81
CA GLU A 451 -13.83 -8.77 3.59
C GLU A 451 -15.35 -8.63 3.75
N SER A 452 -15.89 -8.86 4.96
CA SER A 452 -17.32 -8.74 5.22
C SER A 452 -17.83 -7.31 5.05
N GLN A 453 -19.15 -7.18 4.88
CA GLN A 453 -19.80 -5.89 4.78
C GLN A 453 -19.61 -5.06 6.06
N TYR A 454 -19.75 -5.67 7.24
CA TYR A 454 -19.53 -4.99 8.52
C TYR A 454 -18.14 -4.34 8.59
N VAL A 455 -17.10 -5.11 8.27
CA VAL A 455 -15.74 -4.56 8.29
C VAL A 455 -15.54 -3.51 7.22
N SER A 456 -16.05 -3.71 6.01
CA SER A 456 -15.98 -2.70 4.94
C SER A 456 -16.60 -1.36 5.37
N GLU A 457 -17.68 -1.40 6.14
CA GLU A 457 -18.36 -0.21 6.67
C GLU A 457 -17.58 0.45 7.83
N HIS A 458 -16.80 -0.29 8.62
CA HIS A 458 -16.15 0.24 9.84
C HIS A 458 -14.61 0.31 9.79
N LEU A 459 -13.95 -0.24 8.75
CA LEU A 459 -12.48 -0.32 8.70
C LEU A 459 -11.80 1.05 8.68
N HIS A 460 -12.44 2.06 8.10
CA HIS A 460 -11.96 3.44 8.09
C HIS A 460 -11.71 4.00 9.51
N GLU A 461 -12.50 3.58 10.49
CA GLU A 461 -12.36 4.00 11.89
C GLU A 461 -11.08 3.45 12.54
N TRP A 462 -10.69 2.22 12.19
CA TRP A 462 -9.42 1.64 12.65
C TRP A 462 -8.24 2.27 11.92
N ILE A 463 -8.40 2.57 10.63
CA ILE A 463 -7.39 3.30 9.85
C ILE A 463 -7.13 4.67 10.48
N ASP A 464 -8.15 5.37 10.98
CA ASP A 464 -7.98 6.63 11.71
C ASP A 464 -7.08 6.52 12.94
N LEU A 465 -7.16 5.40 13.67
CA LEU A 465 -6.33 5.15 14.85
C LEU A 465 -4.87 4.88 14.48
N VAL A 466 -4.63 4.11 13.41
CA VAL A 466 -3.30 3.59 13.08
C VAL A 466 -2.54 4.48 12.10
N PHE A 467 -3.21 4.97 11.05
CA PHE A 467 -2.61 5.76 9.97
C PHE A 467 -3.20 7.16 9.82
N GLY A 468 -4.36 7.43 10.44
CA GLY A 468 -5.11 8.67 10.24
C GLY A 468 -5.03 9.66 11.38
N PHE A 469 -6.04 10.53 11.45
CA PHE A 469 -6.00 11.73 12.30
C PHE A 469 -6.08 11.44 13.81
N LYS A 470 -6.55 10.27 14.23
CA LYS A 470 -6.60 9.82 15.64
C LYS A 470 -5.31 9.17 16.13
N GLN A 471 -4.24 9.19 15.33
CA GLN A 471 -2.93 8.65 15.72
C GLN A 471 -2.21 9.54 16.76
N ARG A 472 -2.41 10.86 16.69
CA ARG A 472 -1.70 11.86 17.53
C ARG A 472 -2.63 13.00 17.97
N GLY A 473 -2.13 13.87 18.84
CA GLY A 473 -2.82 15.11 19.24
C GLY A 473 -4.04 14.89 20.16
N SER A 474 -4.95 15.86 20.19
CA SER A 474 -6.17 15.82 21.00
C SER A 474 -7.09 14.65 20.62
N GLU A 475 -7.14 14.33 19.33
CA GLU A 475 -7.96 13.25 18.78
C GLU A 475 -7.49 11.87 19.27
N ALA A 476 -6.18 11.66 19.36
CA ALA A 476 -5.63 10.47 19.99
C ALA A 476 -6.00 10.38 21.48
N VAL A 477 -5.97 11.49 22.22
CA VAL A 477 -6.38 11.50 23.64
C VAL A 477 -7.87 11.15 23.76
N ALA A 478 -8.73 11.74 22.92
CA ALA A 478 -10.17 11.48 22.90
C ALA A 478 -10.51 10.02 22.52
N ALA A 479 -9.75 9.44 21.59
CA ALA A 479 -9.88 8.05 21.17
C ALA A 479 -9.17 7.05 22.11
N HIS A 480 -8.51 7.53 23.16
CA HIS A 480 -7.69 6.75 24.07
C HIS A 480 -6.50 6.03 23.39
N ASN A 481 -5.89 6.64 22.38
CA ASN A 481 -4.93 6.04 21.47
C ASN A 481 -3.50 6.60 21.61
N VAL A 482 -3.05 6.89 22.84
CA VAL A 482 -1.76 7.55 23.10
C VAL A 482 -0.70 6.54 23.57
N PHE A 483 0.33 6.33 22.74
CA PHE A 483 1.47 5.45 23.02
C PHE A 483 2.64 6.21 23.64
N HIS A 484 3.67 5.47 24.04
CA HIS A 484 4.90 6.05 24.59
C HIS A 484 5.55 7.03 23.57
N PRO A 485 6.04 8.21 23.98
CA PRO A 485 6.54 9.24 23.06
C PRO A 485 7.63 8.77 22.08
N LEU A 486 8.51 7.87 22.54
CA LEU A 486 9.57 7.25 21.73
C LEU A 486 9.07 6.41 20.56
N THR A 487 7.79 6.02 20.50
CA THR A 487 7.26 5.26 19.36
C THR A 487 6.93 6.16 18.17
N TYR A 488 6.80 7.47 18.40
CA TYR A 488 6.40 8.43 17.37
C TYR A 488 7.61 9.09 16.71
N GLU A 489 7.55 9.23 15.40
CA GLU A 489 8.49 10.07 14.64
C GLU A 489 8.50 11.50 15.17
N GLY A 490 9.71 12.06 15.32
CA GLY A 490 9.94 13.37 15.90
C GLY A 490 9.72 13.44 17.42
N GLY A 491 9.46 12.30 18.09
CA GLY A 491 9.25 12.25 19.53
C GLY A 491 10.50 12.62 20.33
N ILE A 492 11.69 12.23 19.86
CA ILE A 492 12.99 12.66 20.38
C ILE A 492 13.97 12.83 19.21
N ASP A 493 14.78 13.88 19.25
CA ASP A 493 15.90 14.08 18.34
C ASP A 493 17.15 13.38 18.89
N CYS A 494 17.40 12.15 18.43
CA CYS A 494 18.56 11.35 18.87
C CYS A 494 19.92 11.98 18.49
N ASP A 495 19.96 12.94 17.57
CA ASP A 495 21.21 13.60 17.16
C ASP A 495 21.54 14.79 18.07
N SER A 496 20.56 15.28 18.84
CA SER A 496 20.76 16.29 19.89
C SER A 496 21.32 15.71 21.21
N ILE A 497 21.34 14.38 21.35
CA ILE A 497 21.80 13.71 22.56
C ILE A 497 23.33 13.61 22.54
N GLU A 498 23.98 14.35 23.45
CA GLU A 498 25.45 14.35 23.58
C GLU A 498 25.99 13.09 24.27
N ASP A 499 25.24 12.52 25.22
CA ASP A 499 25.66 11.32 25.96
C ASP A 499 25.48 10.04 25.12
N PRO A 500 26.56 9.31 24.80
CA PRO A 500 26.47 8.12 23.96
C PRO A 500 25.67 6.98 24.62
N ASP A 501 25.72 6.84 25.94
CA ASP A 501 24.97 5.81 26.67
C ASP A 501 23.46 6.07 26.59
N GLU A 502 23.03 7.32 26.83
CA GLU A 502 21.64 7.74 26.67
C GLU A 502 21.15 7.55 25.23
N ARG A 503 21.95 7.94 24.24
CA ARG A 503 21.60 7.78 22.82
C ARG A 503 21.36 6.32 22.45
N ILE A 504 22.23 5.41 22.89
CA ILE A 504 22.08 3.97 22.65
C ILE A 504 20.83 3.45 23.34
N ALA A 505 20.63 3.77 24.62
CA ALA A 505 19.45 3.32 25.36
C ALA A 505 18.15 3.72 24.66
N MET A 506 18.06 4.94 24.13
CA MET A 506 16.90 5.40 23.37
C MET A 506 16.73 4.67 22.03
N LEU A 507 17.81 4.48 21.27
CA LEU A 507 17.77 3.73 20.00
C LEU A 507 17.34 2.27 20.22
N THR A 508 17.88 1.60 21.24
CA THR A 508 17.45 0.26 21.64
C THR A 508 15.97 0.24 21.98
N GLN A 509 15.48 1.23 22.73
CA GLN A 509 14.07 1.30 23.08
C GLN A 509 13.16 1.47 21.83
N ILE A 510 13.56 2.29 20.86
CA ILE A 510 12.84 2.48 19.59
C ILE A 510 12.77 1.17 18.79
N LEU A 511 13.88 0.42 18.72
CA LEU A 511 13.97 -0.81 17.92
C LEU A 511 13.28 -2.00 18.59
N GLU A 512 13.31 -2.11 19.92
CA GLU A 512 12.76 -3.26 20.65
C GLU A 512 11.28 -3.12 21.00
N PHE A 513 10.79 -1.90 21.27
CA PHE A 513 9.42 -1.68 21.76
C PHE A 513 8.43 -1.27 20.67
N GLY A 514 8.89 -1.20 19.41
CA GLY A 514 8.06 -0.99 18.24
C GLY A 514 7.88 0.48 17.88
N GLN A 515 7.62 0.73 16.60
CA GLN A 515 7.48 2.07 16.03
C GLN A 515 6.06 2.30 15.52
N THR A 516 5.51 3.50 15.75
CA THR A 516 4.22 3.91 15.20
C THR A 516 4.36 4.21 13.69
N PRO A 517 3.46 3.71 12.83
CA PRO A 517 3.50 3.98 11.38
C PRO A 517 3.47 5.48 11.06
N THR A 518 3.95 5.86 9.88
CA THR A 518 3.80 7.24 9.41
C THR A 518 2.32 7.60 9.34
N GLN A 519 1.96 8.79 9.81
CA GLN A 519 0.61 9.29 9.66
C GLN A 519 0.38 9.65 8.19
N LEU A 520 -0.57 8.99 7.55
CA LEU A 520 -0.90 9.17 6.14
C LEU A 520 -2.03 10.18 5.96
N PHE A 521 -2.98 10.24 6.90
CA PHE A 521 -4.15 11.09 6.80
C PHE A 521 -4.28 12.01 8.01
N SER A 522 -4.60 13.28 7.76
CA SER A 522 -4.81 14.30 8.79
C SER A 522 -6.29 14.64 9.01
N SER A 523 -7.17 14.14 8.15
CA SER A 523 -8.63 14.22 8.26
C SER A 523 -9.24 12.83 8.51
N PRO A 524 -10.52 12.76 8.91
CA PRO A 524 -11.24 11.51 9.01
C PRO A 524 -11.15 10.68 7.73
N HIS A 525 -10.79 9.41 7.87
CA HIS A 525 -10.69 8.50 6.75
C HIS A 525 -12.08 8.21 6.18
N PRO A 526 -12.28 8.36 4.86
CA PRO A 526 -13.56 8.08 4.24
C PRO A 526 -14.01 6.62 4.42
N GLN A 527 -15.30 6.40 4.62
CA GLN A 527 -15.90 5.07 4.63
C GLN A 527 -15.84 4.42 3.23
N ARG A 528 -15.75 3.09 3.17
CA ARG A 528 -15.85 2.34 1.90
C ARG A 528 -17.27 2.46 1.34
N ILE A 529 -17.40 2.62 0.03
CA ILE A 529 -18.72 2.66 -0.63
C ILE A 529 -19.22 1.22 -0.73
N THR A 530 -20.12 0.81 0.16
CA THR A 530 -20.78 -0.50 0.12
C THR A 530 -22.14 -0.39 -0.59
N PRO A 531 -22.45 -1.22 -1.62
CA PRO A 531 -23.79 -1.28 -2.17
C PRO A 531 -24.73 -1.88 -1.12
N ARG A 532 -25.65 -1.07 -0.57
CA ARG A 532 -26.66 -1.57 0.38
C ARG A 532 -27.75 -2.31 -0.39
N PHE A 533 -27.76 -3.64 -0.31
CA PHE A 533 -28.94 -4.44 -0.65
C PHE A 533 -29.92 -4.41 0.52
N GLN A 534 -30.89 -3.50 0.48
CA GLN A 534 -32.06 -3.62 1.36
C GLN A 534 -33.05 -4.60 0.73
N ASN A 535 -33.18 -5.79 1.32
CA ASN A 535 -34.35 -6.65 1.13
C ASN A 535 -35.57 -5.92 1.70
N ILE A 536 -36.36 -5.27 0.83
CA ILE A 536 -37.64 -4.68 1.21
C ILE A 536 -38.67 -5.80 1.39
N THR A 537 -38.71 -6.39 2.58
CA THR A 537 -39.96 -6.93 3.11
C THR A 537 -40.73 -5.75 3.70
N ARG A 538 -41.69 -5.22 2.94
CA ARG A 538 -42.67 -4.24 3.41
C ARG A 538 -43.32 -4.71 4.71
N SER A 539 -42.94 -4.08 5.83
CA SER A 539 -43.82 -3.96 6.99
C SER A 539 -44.09 -2.48 7.22
N SER A 540 -45.35 -2.12 7.02
CA SER A 540 -45.89 -0.78 7.20
C SER A 540 -45.90 -0.42 8.68
N SER A 541 -45.10 0.56 9.09
CA SER A 541 -45.42 1.36 10.26
C SER A 541 -45.02 2.82 10.02
N ASN A 542 -46.02 3.68 10.11
CA ASN A 542 -45.92 5.12 9.99
C ASN A 542 -45.10 5.69 11.15
N THR A 543 -43.93 6.25 10.84
CA THR A 543 -43.34 7.35 11.63
C THR A 543 -42.70 8.33 10.65
N SER A 544 -43.08 9.59 10.79
CA SER A 544 -42.63 10.74 9.97
C SER A 544 -41.12 10.94 10.11
N PRO A 545 -40.35 11.09 9.02
CA PRO A 545 -38.96 11.50 9.11
C PRO A 545 -38.89 13.00 9.37
N SER A 546 -38.13 13.37 10.40
CA SER A 546 -37.65 14.72 10.65
C SER A 546 -36.83 15.22 9.46
N GLU A 547 -37.25 16.33 8.88
CA GLU A 547 -36.50 17.15 7.93
C GLU A 547 -35.27 17.73 8.63
N ASP A 548 -34.07 17.15 8.44
CA ASP A 548 -32.79 17.91 8.58
C ASP A 548 -31.49 17.18 8.21
N SER A 549 -31.48 15.95 7.64
CA SER A 549 -30.21 15.22 7.41
C SER A 549 -29.81 15.00 5.94
N SER A 550 -30.43 15.63 4.95
CA SER A 550 -30.28 15.21 3.54
C SER A 550 -29.38 16.08 2.66
N PHE A 551 -28.50 16.94 3.20
CA PHE A 551 -27.70 17.79 2.32
C PHE A 551 -26.32 18.25 2.82
N GLU A 552 -25.96 18.05 4.09
CA GLU A 552 -24.65 18.49 4.61
C GLU A 552 -23.50 17.50 4.35
N ASP A 553 -23.78 16.32 3.78
CA ASP A 553 -22.80 15.23 3.61
C ASP A 553 -22.09 15.24 2.23
N LEU A 554 -22.05 16.39 1.57
CA LEU A 554 -21.02 16.64 0.56
C LEU A 554 -19.70 16.80 1.29
N THR A 555 -18.92 15.72 1.30
CA THR A 555 -17.60 15.68 1.91
C THR A 555 -16.82 16.95 1.61
N GLU A 556 -16.21 17.54 2.63
CA GLU A 556 -15.29 18.67 2.49
C GLU A 556 -14.16 18.37 1.47
N GLU A 557 -13.91 17.09 1.23
CA GLU A 557 -13.01 16.53 0.21
C GLU A 557 -13.54 16.69 -1.24
N SER A 558 -14.86 16.70 -1.44
CA SER A 558 -15.49 17.13 -2.70
C SER A 558 -15.32 18.63 -2.96
N ARG A 559 -14.78 19.41 -2.00
CA ARG A 559 -14.38 20.82 -2.23
C ARG A 559 -12.88 20.96 -2.51
N LYS A 560 -12.06 20.00 -2.07
CA LYS A 560 -10.58 20.04 -2.17
C LYS A 560 -10.01 19.41 -3.44
N LEU A 561 -10.72 18.48 -4.08
CA LEU A 561 -10.32 17.90 -5.37
C LEU A 561 -10.44 18.94 -6.49
N ALA A 562 -9.40 19.74 -6.72
CA ALA A 562 -9.22 20.66 -7.86
C ALA A 562 -10.29 21.75 -8.12
N TRP A 563 -11.36 21.85 -7.33
CA TRP A 563 -12.48 22.75 -7.62
C TRP A 563 -12.27 24.22 -7.19
N ALA A 564 -11.36 24.50 -6.25
CA ALA A 564 -11.09 25.88 -5.81
C ALA A 564 -10.60 26.80 -6.95
N ASN A 565 -9.96 26.23 -7.98
CA ASN A 565 -9.35 26.98 -9.09
C ASN A 565 -10.14 26.91 -10.42
N MET A 566 -11.24 26.14 -10.52
CA MET A 566 -12.04 26.05 -11.76
C MET A 566 -12.62 27.39 -12.19
N GLY A 567 -12.78 28.31 -11.25
CA GLY A 567 -13.20 29.66 -11.56
C GLY A 567 -12.15 30.52 -12.28
N ASN A 568 -10.91 30.06 -12.44
CA ASN A 568 -9.81 30.79 -13.06
C ASN A 568 -9.35 30.06 -14.34
N LEU A 569 -10.30 29.69 -15.21
CA LEU A 569 -9.97 29.18 -16.54
C LEU A 569 -9.35 30.31 -17.36
N THR A 570 -8.12 30.07 -17.83
CA THR A 570 -7.42 30.99 -18.72
C THR A 570 -7.44 30.41 -20.13
N LEU A 571 -7.81 31.25 -21.10
CA LEU A 571 -7.74 30.90 -22.52
C LEU A 571 -6.26 30.72 -22.91
N VAL A 572 -5.92 29.53 -23.36
CA VAL A 572 -4.57 29.19 -23.85
C VAL A 572 -4.48 29.45 -25.35
N SER A 573 -5.46 28.98 -26.11
CA SER A 573 -5.54 29.18 -27.56
C SER A 573 -6.98 28.99 -28.06
N SER A 574 -7.30 29.64 -29.18
CA SER A 574 -8.55 29.42 -29.93
C SER A 574 -8.24 29.14 -31.39
N HIS A 575 -8.96 28.20 -31.98
CA HIS A 575 -8.80 27.77 -33.37
C HIS A 575 -10.15 27.76 -34.08
N LYS A 576 -10.23 28.44 -35.23
CA LYS A 576 -11.42 28.42 -36.07
C LYS A 576 -11.51 27.11 -36.84
N VAL A 577 -12.70 26.52 -36.84
CA VAL A 577 -13.02 25.30 -37.54
C VAL A 577 -13.93 25.64 -38.72
N HIS A 578 -13.66 25.09 -39.89
CA HIS A 578 -14.59 25.21 -41.02
C HIS A 578 -15.76 24.24 -40.82
N LYS A 579 -16.97 24.62 -41.25
CA LYS A 579 -18.15 23.75 -41.19
C LYS A 579 -17.98 22.63 -42.22
N ASP A 580 -17.27 21.59 -41.85
CA ASP A 580 -17.02 20.38 -42.64
C ASP A 580 -17.83 19.25 -41.98
N PRO A 581 -18.66 18.48 -42.71
CA PRO A 581 -19.36 17.30 -42.18
C PRO A 581 -18.42 16.15 -41.79
N ARG A 582 -17.10 16.38 -41.85
CA ARG A 582 -16.04 15.41 -41.61
C ARG A 582 -15.49 15.54 -40.19
N MET A 583 -15.05 14.41 -39.62
CA MET A 583 -14.26 14.40 -38.40
C MET A 583 -12.89 15.00 -38.70
N LEU A 584 -12.50 15.99 -37.90
CA LEU A 584 -11.23 16.70 -38.02
C LEU A 584 -10.31 16.30 -36.86
N MET A 585 -9.07 15.95 -37.18
CA MET A 585 -8.04 15.66 -36.18
C MET A 585 -7.07 16.84 -36.11
N PHE A 586 -7.01 17.50 -34.96
CA PHE A 586 -6.14 18.64 -34.70
C PHE A 586 -4.99 18.24 -33.78
N SER A 587 -3.75 18.54 -34.15
CA SER A 587 -2.60 18.34 -33.28
C SER A 587 -2.33 19.60 -32.48
N LYS A 588 -2.39 19.48 -31.14
CA LYS A 588 -2.04 20.57 -30.22
C LYS A 588 -0.57 20.97 -30.33
N GLU A 589 0.32 19.99 -30.51
CA GLU A 589 1.77 20.21 -30.60
C GLU A 589 2.16 20.94 -31.88
N LEU A 590 1.62 20.49 -33.01
CA LEU A 590 1.90 21.10 -34.33
C LEU A 590 1.04 22.33 -34.62
N LYS A 591 -0.04 22.53 -33.85
CA LYS A 591 -1.03 23.59 -34.02
C LYS A 591 -1.69 23.60 -35.41
N GLU A 592 -1.86 22.43 -36.01
CA GLU A 592 -2.46 22.26 -37.34
C GLU A 592 -3.43 21.08 -37.41
N PHE A 593 -4.32 21.11 -38.40
CA PHE A 593 -5.18 19.99 -38.73
C PHE A 593 -4.39 18.91 -39.46
N GLN A 594 -4.30 17.73 -38.87
CA GLN A 594 -3.58 16.61 -39.45
C GLN A 594 -4.42 15.85 -40.48
N ARG A 595 -5.72 15.65 -40.19
CA ARG A 595 -6.61 14.81 -41.00
C ARG A 595 -8.05 15.31 -40.99
N SER A 596 -8.76 15.04 -42.10
CA SER A 596 -10.20 15.26 -42.26
C SER A 596 -10.80 14.01 -42.91
N MET A 597 -11.93 13.52 -42.38
CA MET A 597 -12.54 12.27 -42.82
C MET A 597 -14.05 12.24 -42.72
N SER A 598 -14.70 11.72 -43.75
CA SER A 598 -16.14 11.46 -43.75
C SER A 598 -16.40 10.01 -43.34
N PHE A 599 -17.16 9.80 -42.28
CA PHE A 599 -17.62 8.47 -41.89
C PHE A 599 -19.02 8.17 -42.43
N SER A 600 -19.91 9.15 -42.33
CA SER A 600 -21.29 9.09 -42.79
C SER A 600 -21.65 10.39 -43.54
N ASN A 601 -22.84 10.37 -44.16
CA ASN A 601 -23.48 11.55 -44.74
C ASN A 601 -24.45 12.23 -43.75
N MET A 602 -24.54 11.70 -42.52
CA MET A 602 -25.35 12.24 -41.44
C MET A 602 -24.46 12.84 -40.34
N ALA A 603 -25.07 13.53 -39.37
CA ALA A 603 -24.31 14.11 -38.27
C ALA A 603 -23.69 13.01 -37.38
N LEU A 604 -22.45 13.26 -36.94
CA LEU A 604 -21.85 12.48 -35.86
C LEU A 604 -22.45 12.95 -34.53
N SER A 605 -22.73 12.00 -33.63
CA SER A 605 -23.42 12.27 -32.37
C SER A 605 -22.51 12.22 -31.16
N SER A 606 -21.57 11.27 -31.11
CA SER A 606 -20.65 11.09 -29.99
C SER A 606 -19.34 10.49 -30.50
N CYS A 607 -18.24 10.85 -29.85
CA CYS A 607 -16.91 10.33 -30.18
C CYS A 607 -16.11 10.04 -28.90
N LEU A 608 -15.35 8.95 -28.91
CA LEU A 608 -14.47 8.56 -27.80
C LEU A 608 -13.20 7.87 -28.32
N MET A 609 -12.14 7.91 -27.51
CA MET A 609 -10.91 7.16 -27.74
C MET A 609 -11.02 5.80 -27.03
N LEU A 610 -10.59 4.71 -27.68
CA LEU A 610 -10.48 3.40 -27.04
C LEU A 610 -9.23 3.33 -26.14
N ALA A 611 -9.21 2.35 -25.24
CA ALA A 611 -8.13 2.15 -24.27
C ALA A 611 -6.74 1.91 -24.92
N ASP A 612 -6.71 1.46 -26.18
CA ASP A 612 -5.48 1.26 -26.94
C ASP A 612 -4.79 2.58 -27.36
N GLY A 613 -5.46 3.72 -27.20
CA GLY A 613 -4.99 5.06 -27.60
C GLY A 613 -4.78 5.21 -29.12
N LYS A 614 -5.17 4.22 -29.91
CA LYS A 614 -4.91 4.11 -31.36
C LYS A 614 -6.20 4.13 -32.16
N THR A 615 -7.34 3.88 -31.54
CA THR A 615 -8.63 3.73 -32.20
C THR A 615 -9.65 4.74 -31.65
N VAL A 616 -10.30 5.46 -32.56
CA VAL A 616 -11.41 6.37 -32.24
C VAL A 616 -12.72 5.71 -32.65
N ALA A 617 -13.68 5.67 -31.73
CA ALA A 617 -15.05 5.28 -32.03
C ALA A 617 -15.91 6.55 -32.22
N CYS A 618 -16.75 6.55 -33.26
CA CYS A 618 -17.68 7.66 -33.56
C CYS A 618 -19.06 7.11 -33.89
N SER A 619 -20.11 7.57 -33.21
CA SER A 619 -21.50 7.27 -33.60
C SER A 619 -22.06 8.32 -34.53
N SER A 620 -23.06 7.91 -35.30
CA SER A 620 -23.71 8.73 -36.31
C SER A 620 -25.22 8.50 -36.30
N TRP A 621 -25.95 9.50 -36.78
CA TRP A 621 -27.41 9.43 -36.93
C TRP A 621 -27.88 8.49 -38.04
N ASP A 622 -26.97 7.90 -38.81
CA ASP A 622 -27.27 6.84 -39.78
C ASP A 622 -27.21 5.43 -39.17
N ASN A 623 -27.45 5.34 -37.86
CA ASN A 623 -27.57 4.12 -37.06
C ASN A 623 -26.26 3.36 -36.79
N ASN A 624 -25.13 3.88 -37.26
CA ASN A 624 -23.83 3.21 -37.19
C ASN A 624 -22.88 3.79 -36.15
N VAL A 625 -21.98 2.93 -35.68
CA VAL A 625 -20.75 3.25 -34.95
C VAL A 625 -19.55 2.88 -35.80
N TYR A 626 -18.65 3.83 -36.02
CA TYR A 626 -17.46 3.68 -36.83
C TYR A 626 -16.21 3.59 -35.96
N PHE A 627 -15.34 2.63 -36.25
CA PHE A 627 -14.05 2.47 -35.59
C PHE A 627 -12.95 2.91 -36.54
N TYR A 628 -12.14 3.88 -36.12
CA TYR A 628 -11.11 4.50 -36.95
C TYR A 628 -9.73 4.35 -36.33
N SER A 629 -8.78 3.84 -37.11
CA SER A 629 -7.39 3.75 -36.69
C SER A 629 -6.63 5.04 -36.93
N ILE A 630 -6.15 5.66 -35.86
CA ILE A 630 -5.25 6.81 -35.92
C ILE A 630 -3.92 6.44 -36.58
N PRO A 631 -3.19 5.36 -36.20
CA PRO A 631 -1.92 5.05 -36.86
C PRO A 631 -2.05 4.80 -38.37
N TYR A 632 -3.05 4.00 -38.77
CA TYR A 632 -3.19 3.57 -40.18
C TYR A 632 -3.99 4.52 -41.05
N GLY A 633 -4.65 5.51 -40.46
CA GLY A 633 -5.36 6.52 -41.21
C GLY A 633 -6.63 6.03 -41.91
N ARG A 634 -7.22 4.92 -41.46
CA ARG A 634 -8.37 4.28 -42.12
C ARG A 634 -9.41 3.77 -41.14
N ARG A 635 -10.65 3.68 -41.62
CA ARG A 635 -11.74 2.97 -40.93
C ARG A 635 -11.36 1.48 -40.78
N GLN A 636 -11.33 1.00 -39.54
CA GLN A 636 -11.09 -0.41 -39.22
C GLN A 636 -12.38 -1.21 -39.31
N ASP A 637 -13.46 -0.73 -38.67
CA ASP A 637 -14.71 -1.46 -38.60
C ASP A 637 -15.95 -0.54 -38.58
N THR A 638 -17.12 -1.13 -38.75
CA THR A 638 -18.43 -0.46 -38.69
C THR A 638 -19.43 -1.39 -38.03
N LEU A 639 -20.00 -0.94 -36.93
CA LEU A 639 -21.06 -1.60 -36.19
C LEU A 639 -22.39 -0.91 -36.53
N MET A 640 -23.32 -1.62 -37.17
CA MET A 640 -24.72 -1.19 -37.24
C MET A 640 -25.35 -1.47 -35.87
N GLY A 641 -25.39 -0.46 -35.01
CA GLY A 641 -25.78 -0.63 -33.61
C GLY A 641 -27.29 -0.64 -33.41
N HIS A 642 -28.01 0.15 -34.19
CA HIS A 642 -29.39 0.51 -33.88
C HIS A 642 -30.29 0.58 -35.12
N ASP A 643 -31.59 0.75 -34.92
CA ASP A 643 -32.58 0.93 -36.01
C ASP A 643 -32.96 2.40 -36.24
N ASP A 644 -32.49 3.28 -35.35
CA ASP A 644 -32.60 4.74 -35.45
C ASP A 644 -31.25 5.38 -35.02
N ALA A 645 -31.19 6.71 -35.05
CA ALA A 645 -30.00 7.49 -34.75
C ALA A 645 -29.38 7.12 -33.39
N VAL A 646 -28.08 6.76 -33.42
CA VAL A 646 -27.30 6.55 -32.21
C VAL A 646 -27.05 7.92 -31.57
N SER A 647 -27.54 8.13 -30.35
CA SER A 647 -27.53 9.42 -29.67
C SER A 647 -26.26 9.63 -28.86
N LYS A 648 -25.75 8.58 -28.18
CA LYS A 648 -24.55 8.67 -27.35
C LYS A 648 -23.87 7.32 -27.17
N MET A 649 -22.58 7.33 -26.86
CA MET A 649 -21.81 6.12 -26.55
C MET A 649 -20.91 6.29 -25.34
N CYS A 650 -20.63 5.18 -24.67
CA CYS A 650 -19.63 5.06 -23.61
C CYS A 650 -18.82 3.78 -23.80
N TRP A 651 -17.56 3.79 -23.37
CA TRP A 651 -16.67 2.63 -23.43
C TRP A 651 -16.12 2.32 -22.05
N PHE A 652 -16.17 1.05 -21.64
CA PHE A 652 -15.58 0.59 -20.40
C PHE A 652 -15.27 -0.91 -20.49
N ASP A 653 -14.08 -1.33 -20.06
CA ASP A 653 -13.66 -2.74 -19.95
C ASP A 653 -14.02 -3.60 -21.18
N GLU A 654 -13.54 -3.18 -22.36
CA GLU A 654 -13.80 -3.84 -23.66
C GLU A 654 -15.29 -3.96 -24.05
N ARG A 655 -16.16 -3.19 -23.39
CA ARG A 655 -17.59 -3.09 -23.70
C ARG A 655 -17.94 -1.72 -24.23
N LEU A 656 -18.70 -1.71 -25.32
CA LEU A 656 -19.30 -0.52 -25.88
C LEU A 656 -20.78 -0.45 -25.47
N TYR A 657 -21.17 0.68 -24.90
CA TYR A 657 -22.56 1.00 -24.59
C TYR A 657 -23.04 2.04 -25.61
N THR A 658 -24.14 1.76 -26.30
CA THR A 658 -24.72 2.65 -27.32
C THR A 658 -26.17 2.96 -26.98
N ALA A 659 -26.51 4.25 -26.95
CA ALA A 659 -27.88 4.72 -26.76
C ALA A 659 -28.47 5.20 -28.08
N SER A 660 -29.77 5.05 -28.27
CA SER A 660 -30.44 5.40 -29.52
C SER A 660 -31.86 5.91 -29.33
N TRP A 661 -32.33 6.61 -30.36
CA TRP A 661 -33.72 7.06 -30.46
C TRP A 661 -34.72 5.95 -30.78
N ASP A 662 -34.25 4.73 -31.07
CA ASP A 662 -35.07 3.52 -31.13
C ASP A 662 -35.57 3.04 -29.75
N SER A 663 -35.32 3.84 -28.70
CA SER A 663 -35.71 3.58 -27.30
C SER A 663 -34.91 2.46 -26.62
N THR A 664 -33.71 2.17 -27.12
CA THR A 664 -32.84 1.14 -26.54
C THR A 664 -31.47 1.69 -26.15
N VAL A 665 -30.88 1.07 -25.12
CA VAL A 665 -29.43 1.07 -24.92
C VAL A 665 -28.91 -0.34 -25.16
N LYS A 666 -27.94 -0.49 -26.06
CA LYS A 666 -27.33 -1.78 -26.39
C LYS A 666 -25.91 -1.87 -25.85
N VAL A 667 -25.55 -3.05 -25.34
CA VAL A 667 -24.22 -3.34 -24.78
C VAL A 667 -23.53 -4.37 -25.66
N TRP A 668 -22.34 -4.04 -26.14
CA TRP A 668 -21.58 -4.86 -27.08
C TRP A 668 -20.26 -5.28 -26.46
N GLN A 669 -19.93 -6.56 -26.52
CA GLN A 669 -18.57 -7.03 -26.27
C GLN A 669 -17.74 -6.86 -27.54
N CYS A 670 -16.59 -6.20 -27.40
CA CYS A 670 -15.59 -6.11 -28.44
C CYS A 670 -14.46 -7.10 -28.13
N ALA A 671 -14.27 -8.13 -28.95
CA ALA A 671 -13.16 -9.07 -28.79
C ALA A 671 -11.94 -8.60 -29.61
N SER A 672 -10.81 -8.37 -28.93
CA SER A 672 -9.52 -8.15 -29.58
C SER A 672 -8.88 -9.49 -29.91
N ASP A 673 -9.19 -10.06 -31.07
CA ASP A 673 -8.59 -11.35 -31.47
C ASP A 673 -7.11 -11.13 -31.86
N GLY A 674 -6.20 -11.42 -30.93
CA GLY A 674 -4.76 -11.15 -31.04
C GLY A 674 -3.98 -11.97 -32.07
N SER A 675 -4.65 -12.63 -33.03
CA SER A 675 -4.01 -13.67 -33.85
C SER A 675 -4.63 -13.93 -35.23
N SER A 676 -5.18 -12.92 -35.93
CA SER A 676 -5.27 -12.98 -37.40
C SER A 676 -5.45 -11.62 -38.08
N SER A 677 -4.63 -11.30 -39.10
CA SER A 677 -4.62 -10.01 -39.80
C SER A 677 -5.79 -9.79 -40.79
N HIS A 678 -6.82 -10.64 -40.79
CA HIS A 678 -7.86 -10.63 -41.82
C HIS A 678 -9.30 -10.90 -41.34
N LYS A 679 -9.58 -11.00 -40.04
CA LYS A 679 -10.95 -11.12 -39.54
C LYS A 679 -11.45 -9.78 -38.98
N ARG A 680 -12.67 -9.38 -39.38
CA ARG A 680 -13.40 -8.22 -38.83
C ARG A 680 -13.58 -8.40 -37.32
N SER A 681 -13.61 -7.31 -36.57
CA SER A 681 -13.93 -7.34 -35.14
C SER A 681 -15.32 -7.94 -34.97
N GLN A 682 -15.43 -8.98 -34.14
CA GLN A 682 -16.72 -9.57 -33.83
C GLN A 682 -17.34 -8.76 -32.68
N PHE A 683 -18.40 -8.02 -32.99
CA PHE A 683 -19.23 -7.34 -32.00
C PHE A 683 -20.34 -8.29 -31.55
N GLN A 684 -20.32 -8.70 -30.30
CA GLN A 684 -21.37 -9.54 -29.72
C GLN A 684 -22.30 -8.67 -28.88
N LEU A 685 -23.59 -8.66 -29.22
CA LEU A 685 -24.61 -8.03 -28.38
C LEU A 685 -24.75 -8.84 -27.07
N LEU A 686 -24.48 -8.19 -25.94
CA LEU A 686 -24.59 -8.77 -24.60
C LEU A 686 -25.96 -8.50 -23.96
N ALA A 687 -26.48 -7.29 -24.14
CA ALA A 687 -27.73 -6.86 -23.53
C ALA A 687 -28.40 -5.74 -24.35
N GLU A 688 -29.72 -5.66 -24.21
CA GLU A 688 -30.58 -4.64 -24.78
C GLU A 688 -31.49 -4.12 -23.66
N LEU A 689 -31.35 -2.84 -23.33
CA LEU A 689 -32.05 -2.17 -22.24
C LEU A 689 -33.17 -1.30 -22.84
N GLU A 690 -34.40 -1.76 -22.71
CA GLU A 690 -35.59 -1.11 -23.30
C GLU A 690 -36.07 0.07 -22.45
N HIS A 691 -36.55 1.11 -23.13
CA HIS A 691 -37.14 2.31 -22.53
C HIS A 691 -38.46 2.65 -23.22
N ASP A 692 -39.33 3.40 -22.54
CA ASP A 692 -40.62 3.83 -23.10
C ASP A 692 -40.49 4.95 -24.16
N SER A 693 -39.32 5.59 -24.23
CA SER A 693 -39.04 6.69 -25.13
C SER A 693 -37.58 6.69 -25.57
N GLY A 694 -37.30 7.38 -26.69
CA GLY A 694 -35.96 7.47 -27.27
C GLY A 694 -34.91 7.95 -26.27
N VAL A 695 -33.79 7.24 -26.19
CA VAL A 695 -32.71 7.52 -25.24
C VAL A 695 -31.78 8.58 -25.84
N ASN A 696 -31.57 9.68 -25.12
CA ASN A 696 -30.80 10.82 -25.63
C ASN A 696 -29.38 10.90 -25.05
N THR A 697 -29.18 10.39 -23.84
CA THR A 697 -27.86 10.37 -23.18
C THR A 697 -27.69 9.11 -22.35
N ILE A 698 -26.44 8.66 -22.26
CA ILE A 698 -25.99 7.67 -21.29
C ILE A 698 -24.70 8.16 -20.62
N GLY A 699 -24.43 7.65 -19.43
CA GLY A 699 -23.18 7.83 -18.70
C GLY A 699 -22.89 6.63 -17.83
N LEU A 700 -21.63 6.24 -17.72
CA LEU A 700 -21.17 5.22 -16.77
C LEU A 700 -20.63 5.91 -15.51
N ASN A 701 -20.78 5.24 -14.36
CA ASN A 701 -20.03 5.66 -13.19
C ASN A 701 -18.53 5.32 -13.37
N PRO A 702 -17.62 5.93 -12.59
CA PRO A 702 -16.18 5.70 -12.76
C PRO A 702 -15.73 4.23 -12.67
N ALA A 703 -16.49 3.38 -11.96
CA ALA A 703 -16.21 1.96 -11.81
C ALA A 703 -16.85 1.09 -12.92
N GLY A 704 -17.67 1.67 -13.80
CA GLY A 704 -18.40 0.95 -14.86
C GLY A 704 -19.43 -0.05 -14.36
N THR A 705 -19.76 -0.04 -13.06
CA THR A 705 -20.75 -0.94 -12.43
C THR A 705 -22.19 -0.44 -12.59
N LEU A 706 -22.36 0.87 -12.83
CA LEU A 706 -23.65 1.51 -13.00
C LEU A 706 -23.69 2.29 -14.30
N LEU A 707 -24.83 2.22 -14.96
CA LEU A 707 -25.17 3.01 -16.14
C LEU A 707 -26.35 3.90 -15.80
N VAL A 708 -26.28 5.17 -16.17
CA VAL A 708 -27.44 6.07 -16.18
C VAL A 708 -27.83 6.34 -17.63
N SER A 709 -29.13 6.27 -17.93
CA SER A 709 -29.73 6.71 -19.19
C SER A 709 -30.71 7.86 -18.96
N GLY A 710 -30.83 8.74 -19.94
CA GLY A 710 -31.78 9.86 -19.94
C GLY A 710 -32.59 9.89 -21.24
N CYS A 711 -33.91 9.92 -21.11
CA CYS A 711 -34.86 9.78 -22.21
C CYS A 711 -35.49 11.11 -22.66
N LYS A 712 -36.15 11.06 -23.82
CA LYS A 712 -36.88 12.19 -24.42
C LYS A 712 -38.10 12.66 -23.62
N ASP A 713 -38.70 11.75 -22.85
CA ASP A 713 -39.87 11.98 -21.99
C ASP A 713 -39.53 12.55 -20.60
N GLY A 714 -38.23 12.67 -20.27
CA GLY A 714 -37.77 13.16 -18.98
C GLY A 714 -37.51 12.07 -17.93
N ALA A 715 -37.52 10.80 -18.32
CA ALA A 715 -37.12 9.69 -17.45
C ALA A 715 -35.59 9.54 -17.36
N VAL A 716 -35.08 9.47 -16.13
CA VAL A 716 -33.71 9.04 -15.81
C VAL A 716 -33.76 7.62 -15.26
N THR A 717 -33.04 6.70 -15.87
CA THR A 717 -33.00 5.30 -15.44
C THR A 717 -31.58 4.90 -15.06
N ILE A 718 -31.43 4.24 -13.91
CA ILE A 718 -30.16 3.73 -13.38
C ILE A 718 -30.19 2.21 -13.50
N TRP A 719 -29.14 1.65 -14.08
CA TRP A 719 -29.00 0.25 -14.40
C TRP A 719 -27.75 -0.33 -13.74
N ASP A 720 -27.84 -1.59 -13.33
CA ASP A 720 -26.69 -2.39 -12.94
C ASP A 720 -26.04 -3.00 -14.19
N THR A 721 -24.74 -2.80 -14.41
CA THR A 721 -24.07 -3.28 -15.63
C THR A 721 -23.65 -4.74 -15.58
N SER A 722 -23.74 -5.38 -14.41
CA SER A 722 -23.39 -6.79 -14.24
C SER A 722 -24.55 -7.71 -14.62
N SER A 723 -25.77 -7.31 -14.22
CA SER A 723 -27.01 -8.05 -14.40
C SER A 723 -27.93 -7.44 -15.45
N TYR A 724 -27.65 -6.21 -15.89
CA TYR A 724 -28.47 -5.44 -16.83
C TYR A 724 -29.88 -5.15 -16.34
N ASN A 725 -30.11 -5.22 -15.03
CA ASN A 725 -31.40 -4.91 -14.42
C ASN A 725 -31.51 -3.42 -14.10
N THR A 726 -32.73 -2.91 -14.19
CA THR A 726 -33.08 -1.57 -13.71
C THR A 726 -33.01 -1.53 -12.18
N LEU A 727 -32.26 -0.57 -11.65
CA LEU A 727 -32.21 -0.27 -10.22
C LEU A 727 -33.23 0.80 -9.84
N GLN A 728 -33.27 1.90 -10.61
CA GLN A 728 -34.17 3.03 -10.38
C GLN A 728 -34.65 3.59 -11.72
N GLN A 729 -35.90 4.04 -11.77
CA GLN A 729 -36.45 4.81 -12.90
C GLN A 729 -37.22 6.00 -12.34
N VAL A 730 -36.75 7.21 -12.68
CA VAL A 730 -37.22 8.45 -12.06
C VAL A 730 -37.67 9.41 -13.17
N HIS A 731 -38.96 9.73 -13.21
CA HIS A 731 -39.51 10.75 -14.09
C HIS A 731 -39.33 12.13 -13.43
N CYS A 732 -38.14 12.71 -13.59
CA CYS A 732 -37.77 13.93 -12.90
C CYS A 732 -37.83 15.19 -13.78
N HIS A 733 -37.74 15.08 -15.10
CA HIS A 733 -37.83 16.22 -16.02
C HIS A 733 -39.18 16.26 -16.74
N THR A 734 -39.64 17.46 -17.13
CA THR A 734 -40.87 17.61 -17.93
C THR A 734 -40.62 17.63 -19.44
N ALA A 735 -39.36 17.48 -19.84
CA ALA A 735 -38.91 17.51 -21.23
C ALA A 735 -37.66 16.64 -21.42
N THR A 736 -37.15 16.58 -22.64
CA THR A 736 -35.99 15.75 -23.02
C THR A 736 -34.76 16.04 -22.17
N ILE A 737 -34.13 14.97 -21.69
CA ILE A 737 -32.88 15.04 -20.95
C ILE A 737 -31.71 15.17 -21.95
N HIS A 738 -30.93 16.24 -21.82
CA HIS A 738 -29.79 16.51 -22.70
C HIS A 738 -28.52 15.78 -22.25
N HIS A 739 -28.26 15.75 -20.94
CA HIS A 739 -27.05 15.13 -20.40
C HIS A 739 -27.29 14.54 -19.02
N THR A 740 -26.59 13.45 -18.73
CA THR A 740 -26.53 12.80 -17.43
C THR A 740 -25.06 12.52 -17.08
N ALA A 741 -24.71 12.64 -15.80
CA ALA A 741 -23.37 12.34 -15.31
C ALA A 741 -23.44 11.83 -13.87
N PHE A 742 -22.64 10.82 -13.53
CA PHE A 742 -22.45 10.42 -12.14
C PHE A 742 -21.53 11.39 -11.41
N SER A 743 -21.77 11.59 -10.12
CA SER A 743 -20.77 12.16 -9.23
C SER A 743 -19.54 11.24 -9.12
N PRO A 744 -18.34 11.77 -8.83
CA PRO A 744 -17.11 10.96 -8.74
C PRO A 744 -17.15 9.84 -7.68
N ASP A 745 -18.01 9.98 -6.67
CA ASP A 745 -18.30 9.00 -5.62
C ASP A 745 -19.43 8.01 -5.99
N SER A 746 -20.01 8.14 -7.19
CA SER A 746 -21.14 7.33 -7.69
C SER A 746 -22.42 7.37 -6.84
N ARG A 747 -22.53 8.28 -5.86
CA ARG A 747 -23.73 8.39 -5.00
C ARG A 747 -24.85 9.19 -5.64
N HIS A 748 -24.52 10.07 -6.59
CA HIS A 748 -25.45 11.00 -7.19
C HIS A 748 -25.39 10.94 -8.72
N VAL A 749 -26.52 11.24 -9.34
CA VAL A 749 -26.63 11.51 -10.77
C VAL A 749 -27.06 12.95 -10.96
N LEU A 750 -26.27 13.70 -11.72
CA LEU A 750 -26.66 14.99 -12.26
C LEU A 750 -27.37 14.77 -13.59
N SER A 751 -28.54 15.40 -13.74
CA SER A 751 -29.33 15.40 -14.97
C SER A 751 -29.68 16.83 -15.37
N VAL A 752 -29.62 17.12 -16.67
CA VAL A 752 -29.98 18.43 -17.23
C VAL A 752 -30.93 18.25 -18.39
N GLY A 753 -32.02 19.02 -18.40
CA GLY A 753 -33.13 18.86 -19.35
C GLY A 753 -33.45 20.12 -20.15
N ALA A 754 -34.19 19.92 -21.24
CA ALA A 754 -34.75 20.99 -22.07
C ALA A 754 -35.77 21.87 -21.31
N ASP A 755 -36.23 21.41 -20.15
CA ASP A 755 -37.04 22.17 -19.19
C ASP A 755 -36.24 23.24 -18.44
N SER A 756 -34.99 23.49 -18.85
CA SER A 756 -34.07 24.45 -18.24
C SER A 756 -33.82 24.17 -16.76
N CYS A 757 -33.94 22.90 -16.36
CA CYS A 757 -33.69 22.46 -15.00
C CYS A 757 -32.45 21.55 -14.94
N MET A 758 -31.73 21.64 -13.83
CA MET A 758 -30.67 20.75 -13.41
C MET A 758 -31.11 20.03 -12.14
N LYS A 759 -31.04 18.71 -12.13
CA LYS A 759 -31.52 17.89 -11.02
C LYS A 759 -30.45 16.92 -10.54
N VAL A 760 -30.33 16.79 -9.22
CA VAL A 760 -29.45 15.83 -8.55
C VAL A 760 -30.32 14.71 -7.98
N ILE A 761 -30.02 13.49 -8.37
CA ILE A 761 -30.77 12.28 -8.00
C ILE A 761 -29.86 11.41 -7.15
N ASP A 762 -30.36 10.92 -6.02
CA ASP A 762 -29.69 9.91 -5.21
C ASP A 762 -29.75 8.56 -5.93
N VAL A 763 -28.60 7.94 -6.16
CA VAL A 763 -28.49 6.69 -6.92
C VAL A 763 -29.17 5.54 -6.20
N GLN A 764 -29.09 5.50 -4.86
CA GLN A 764 -29.58 4.40 -4.06
C GLN A 764 -31.10 4.41 -3.93
N THR A 765 -31.67 5.59 -3.65
CA THR A 765 -33.08 5.77 -3.30
C THR A 765 -33.93 6.22 -4.48
N GLY A 766 -33.32 6.71 -5.57
CA GLY A 766 -34.02 7.30 -6.71
C GLY A 766 -34.69 8.64 -6.38
N MET A 767 -34.40 9.24 -5.22
CA MET A 767 -34.98 10.53 -4.81
C MET A 767 -34.28 11.68 -5.52
N VAL A 768 -35.07 12.65 -5.99
CA VAL A 768 -34.54 13.94 -6.48
C VAL A 768 -34.18 14.78 -5.25
N ILE A 769 -32.90 14.93 -4.97
CA ILE A 769 -32.36 15.67 -3.82
C ILE A 769 -32.38 17.17 -4.07
N SER A 770 -32.01 17.59 -5.28
CA SER A 770 -31.99 19.00 -5.67
C SER A 770 -32.57 19.20 -7.05
N SER A 771 -33.26 20.33 -7.25
CA SER A 771 -33.82 20.75 -8.53
C SER A 771 -33.64 22.25 -8.68
N VAL A 772 -32.79 22.65 -9.60
CA VAL A 772 -32.41 24.04 -9.82
C VAL A 772 -32.85 24.46 -11.22
N LYS A 773 -33.56 25.57 -11.32
CA LYS A 773 -33.96 26.14 -12.62
C LYS A 773 -32.92 27.18 -13.04
N ALA A 774 -32.46 27.09 -14.28
CA ALA A 774 -31.55 28.07 -14.86
C ALA A 774 -32.21 29.46 -14.94
N GLU A 775 -31.50 30.51 -14.53
CA GLU A 775 -31.96 31.91 -14.65
C GLU A 775 -32.08 32.33 -16.12
N GLU A 776 -33.06 33.19 -16.45
CA GLU A 776 -33.44 33.55 -17.83
C GLU A 776 -32.41 34.45 -18.57
N GLU A 777 -31.50 35.13 -17.87
CA GLU A 777 -30.47 36.00 -18.47
C GLU A 777 -29.14 35.25 -18.70
N GLN A 778 -29.15 34.28 -19.62
CA GLN A 778 -27.94 33.53 -20.00
C GLN A 778 -27.54 33.80 -21.45
N SER A 779 -26.32 34.32 -21.65
CA SER A 779 -25.68 34.29 -22.97
C SER A 779 -25.36 32.82 -23.31
N PRO A 780 -25.79 32.30 -24.48
CA PRO A 780 -25.69 30.88 -24.81
C PRO A 780 -24.24 30.36 -24.89
N GLY A 781 -23.26 31.26 -25.02
CA GLY A 781 -21.84 30.91 -25.11
C GLY A 781 -21.06 30.99 -23.80
N ASP A 782 -21.70 31.23 -22.67
CA ASP A 782 -21.04 31.29 -21.38
C ASP A 782 -20.88 29.90 -20.76
N LEU A 783 -19.74 29.66 -20.10
CA LEU A 783 -19.55 28.54 -19.19
C LEU A 783 -19.90 28.97 -17.78
N LEU A 784 -20.73 28.19 -17.11
CA LEU A 784 -21.19 28.48 -15.75
C LEU A 784 -20.60 27.45 -14.78
N LEU A 785 -19.99 27.94 -13.71
CA LEU A 785 -19.58 27.12 -12.58
C LEU A 785 -20.67 27.20 -11.51
N TRP A 786 -21.26 26.06 -11.18
CA TRP A 786 -22.35 25.95 -10.23
C TRP A 786 -21.87 25.32 -8.94
N ASP A 787 -22.26 25.90 -7.82
CA ASP A 787 -22.21 25.22 -6.53
C ASP A 787 -23.55 24.53 -6.29
N LEU A 788 -23.52 23.20 -6.31
CA LEU A 788 -24.70 22.36 -6.14
C LEU A 788 -25.27 22.43 -4.71
N LEU A 789 -24.50 22.89 -3.72
CA LEU A 789 -25.01 23.05 -2.34
C LEU A 789 -25.77 24.36 -2.17
N SER A 790 -25.16 25.46 -2.59
CA SER A 790 -25.83 26.76 -2.48
C SER A 790 -26.90 26.95 -3.55
N ASN A 791 -26.96 26.06 -4.57
CA ASN A 791 -27.78 26.21 -5.77
C ASN A 791 -27.52 27.56 -6.47
N THR A 792 -26.27 28.03 -6.44
CA THR A 792 -25.88 29.31 -7.05
C THR A 792 -24.81 29.15 -8.11
N VAL A 793 -24.81 30.05 -9.09
CA VAL A 793 -23.72 30.21 -10.04
C VAL A 793 -22.59 30.94 -9.31
N THR A 794 -21.46 30.27 -9.10
CA THR A 794 -20.29 30.86 -8.44
C THR A 794 -19.47 31.70 -9.40
N LYS A 795 -19.37 31.30 -10.67
CA LYS A 795 -18.70 32.06 -11.73
C LYS A 795 -19.34 31.86 -13.10
N ARG A 796 -19.19 32.90 -13.93
CA ARG A 796 -19.58 32.94 -15.34
C ARG A 796 -18.35 33.28 -16.17
N ILE A 797 -18.05 32.46 -17.17
CA ILE A 797 -16.87 32.59 -18.02
C ILE A 797 -17.35 32.72 -19.47
N PRO A 798 -17.27 33.91 -20.08
CA PRO A 798 -17.61 34.10 -21.48
C PRO A 798 -16.64 33.30 -22.36
N ALA A 799 -17.15 32.25 -23.03
CA ALA A 799 -16.31 31.33 -23.80
C ALA A 799 -16.51 31.50 -25.31
N HIS A 800 -17.75 31.43 -25.77
CA HIS A 800 -18.11 31.45 -27.18
C HIS A 800 -19.08 32.61 -27.49
N SER A 801 -19.15 33.04 -28.75
CA SER A 801 -20.17 34.02 -29.18
C SER A 801 -21.52 33.38 -29.56
N GLY A 802 -21.58 32.05 -29.58
CA GLY A 802 -22.79 31.24 -29.81
C GLY A 802 -22.82 30.05 -28.85
N ALA A 803 -23.82 29.18 -28.96
CA ALA A 803 -24.02 28.09 -28.01
C ALA A 803 -22.80 27.15 -27.93
N VAL A 804 -22.43 26.74 -26.71
CA VAL A 804 -21.42 25.71 -26.49
C VAL A 804 -22.03 24.35 -26.80
N THR A 805 -21.50 23.65 -27.80
CA THR A 805 -22.05 22.38 -28.31
C THR A 805 -21.30 21.15 -27.80
N ALA A 806 -20.05 21.33 -27.35
CA ALA A 806 -19.26 20.25 -26.77
C ALA A 806 -18.28 20.80 -25.75
N MET A 807 -18.03 20.02 -24.71
CA MET A 807 -17.01 20.30 -23.71
C MET A 807 -16.32 19.00 -23.31
N TRP A 808 -15.01 19.06 -23.13
CA TRP A 808 -14.19 17.96 -22.64
C TRP A 808 -13.22 18.47 -21.59
N MET A 809 -12.94 17.65 -20.59
CA MET A 809 -11.98 17.94 -19.53
C MET A 809 -11.11 16.70 -19.30
N ASN A 810 -9.83 16.90 -19.01
CA ASN A 810 -8.94 15.78 -18.69
C ASN A 810 -9.15 15.28 -17.26
N ASP A 811 -8.68 14.06 -16.98
CA ASP A 811 -8.87 13.40 -15.68
C ASP A 811 -8.24 14.17 -14.50
N LEU A 812 -7.18 14.94 -14.77
CA LEU A 812 -6.52 15.80 -13.79
C LEU A 812 -7.27 17.12 -13.53
N CYS A 813 -8.40 17.35 -14.20
CA CYS A 813 -9.20 18.57 -14.12
C CYS A 813 -8.38 19.86 -14.32
N SER A 814 -7.34 19.80 -15.17
CA SER A 814 -6.37 20.88 -15.38
C SER A 814 -6.49 21.55 -16.76
N THR A 815 -7.08 20.84 -17.72
CA THR A 815 -7.31 21.32 -19.09
C THR A 815 -8.76 21.10 -19.47
N VAL A 816 -9.40 22.14 -19.99
CA VAL A 816 -10.76 22.08 -20.55
C VAL A 816 -10.69 22.46 -22.02
N ILE A 817 -11.48 21.81 -22.86
CA ILE A 817 -11.63 22.12 -24.28
C ILE A 817 -13.12 22.34 -24.54
N THR A 818 -13.46 23.45 -25.20
CA THR A 818 -14.85 23.75 -25.57
C THR A 818 -14.96 23.97 -27.07
N GLY A 819 -16.09 23.53 -27.63
CA GLY A 819 -16.49 23.79 -29.01
C GLY A 819 -17.83 24.50 -29.04
N GLY A 820 -17.97 25.51 -29.91
CA GLY A 820 -19.19 26.31 -30.02
C GLY A 820 -19.72 26.45 -31.44
N GLU A 821 -20.98 26.89 -31.56
CA GLU A 821 -21.64 27.20 -32.84
C GLU A 821 -20.96 28.34 -33.61
N ASP A 822 -20.19 29.17 -32.92
CA ASP A 822 -19.31 30.20 -33.47
C ASP A 822 -18.12 29.62 -34.28
N ARG A 823 -18.04 28.29 -34.36
CA ARG A 823 -17.04 27.52 -35.07
C ARG A 823 -15.65 27.72 -34.50
N GLN A 824 -15.56 27.93 -33.20
CA GLN A 824 -14.29 27.96 -32.49
C GLN A 824 -14.13 26.72 -31.62
N MET A 825 -12.90 26.23 -31.56
CA MET A 825 -12.43 25.30 -30.53
C MET A 825 -11.47 26.06 -29.63
N ILE A 826 -11.77 26.12 -28.34
CA ILE A 826 -10.99 26.89 -27.36
C ILE A 826 -10.36 25.93 -26.35
N PHE A 827 -9.07 26.13 -26.10
CA PHE A 827 -8.30 25.41 -25.10
C PHE A 827 -8.15 26.27 -23.86
N TRP A 828 -8.53 25.72 -22.73
CA TRP A 828 -8.49 26.37 -21.43
C TRP A 828 -7.54 25.63 -20.50
N LYS A 829 -6.87 26.36 -19.63
CA LYS A 829 -6.03 25.79 -18.55
C LYS A 829 -6.42 26.42 -17.23
N LEU A 830 -6.49 25.60 -16.19
CA LEU A 830 -6.63 26.11 -14.83
C LEU A 830 -5.31 26.76 -14.39
N GLN A 831 -5.42 27.96 -13.81
CA GLN A 831 -4.32 28.59 -13.13
C GLN A 831 -3.98 27.76 -11.88
N SER A 832 -2.75 27.26 -11.80
CA SER A 832 -2.20 26.52 -10.66
C SER A 832 -2.11 27.41 -9.42
#